data_AF-A0A3C0I7L0-F1
#
_entry.id   AF-A0A3C0I7L0-F1
#
_cell.length_a   1.000
_cell.length_b   1.000
_cell.length_c   1.000
_cell.angle_alpha   90.00
_cell.angle_beta   90.00
_cell.angle_gamma   90.00
#
_symmetry.space_group_name_H-M   'P 1'
#
loop_
_entity.id
_entity.type
_entity.pdbx_description
1 polymer ?
#
loop_
_entity_poly.entity_id
_entity_poly.type
_entity_poly.pdbx_seq_one_letter_code
_entity_poly.pdbx_strand_id
1 'polypeptide(L)'
;GLATSLEDIGNIVIKINNRVPILVKDVADVEFGFSIRYGALTMDGKGEVVGGIILMRKGENGSAVIQRVKDKIKLIEKDLPEGLMIESFLDRQSLVSRAIGTVMTNLVEGALIVVGVILLFLGNWRASLLAASVIPLAMLFAFIMMQQFGVVGNLMSLGAIDFGLLVDPAIIVVETVVLFLALAMENRLKEKGTLQKLTYTERQDIIIEATAEVKKSVVFGGLIILIVYFPLFTLTGIEGKMFVPMAKTVSFAITGALLLAITYVPMMSALIIVPPKSAHHGGISEWIVQALYRGYEPLLKFALRAKLLVVLFAIGVLFAGYLGFSRIGGEFIPKLAEGDFVISVLLPVGTSPTETMRLGDQIEKELIKAFPDEIAKVVSKIGTSEIPTDPQPLEYQEFVVNLTDKKQWKKGKNQEDLAVEFEKVLRQFPGLVIAIQQPIENRVNELMGGSRTDVSVKLFGEDLDTLSLKGKQILDVLRKIEGVTDIQEVRVFGLPQLNVKYNREQMAFYGITTAQINRTIQTAFAGTSAGIIYENEKRFALTLRLGNRDRQKVAAIGNLVLLDKDGQTIPLKEVAEINEDLGPTEIGHENLRRRLSLGFNIRGRDLESVVTEAIQKIDKQVIMPMGYKAEFGGEYENFRRAKERLGVVVPIALLIIFGLLFSTFGTVRDSLLIYTVVPLSAVGGIFSLLARGMNFSISAGVGFIALFGIAVLNGILLVGQFNALGEKGIINMRERILLGVSDRFRPVLMTSAVAALGFLPMALSNSAGAEVQRPLATVVIGGLFTATLLTLVVLPVLYALFNGKSERDENEKPLVSASSAKMISLWLVVGAFITLPAQAQNNLTLEQAINLSVTNNPEMKVADQRLERETTLLPATYRFDNPMLLFEAPTGQDLRPGLLFAFQYPGVYVAQRRAQLAQIDAVKTEKLISNNNLVYKVRNAFNDLLFLDEKIKLLKRQDSVYSDILRVNDVRLRVGEITNLEKINGESQYRRISYNLQQAQTEYNNTKIQLALLMGSPGDTTFTIEGGFAKLPAPVYVSEADTSEFAANPLLTFNEKMITYQEKVLQVERRKRLPGLFIGYLNQGNDASTGFVPRLQLGISLPIWFWANRSGINSAKKSIEIAQTQQRLTNYQLGTSFAQVIGSYKQQVSNLEYLETTGLRQAREILRDARESFRLGSIGYYAYLQNIELSFQIEQNYLETLHLYNQAIITINFLEANY
;
A
#
# COMPACT_ATOMS: atom_id res chain seq x y z
N GLY A 1 36.23 -48.96 -1.78
CA GLY A 1 35.68 -49.99 -2.68
C GLY A 1 34.19 -50.04 -2.45
N LEU A 2 33.39 -50.21 -3.50
CA LEU A 2 31.93 -50.28 -3.41
C LEU A 2 31.54 -51.41 -2.46
N ALA A 3 30.95 -51.10 -1.31
CA ALA A 3 30.28 -52.08 -0.47
C ALA A 3 28.88 -52.32 -1.04
N THR A 4 28.50 -53.58 -1.27
CA THR A 4 27.21 -53.93 -1.90
C THR A 4 26.23 -54.57 -0.92
N SER A 5 26.70 -54.97 0.26
CA SER A 5 25.90 -55.57 1.33
C SER A 5 26.20 -54.95 2.70
N LEU A 6 25.29 -55.16 3.68
CA LEU A 6 25.54 -54.79 5.08
C LEU A 6 26.74 -55.55 5.66
N GLU A 7 26.99 -56.77 5.20
CA GLU A 7 28.12 -57.60 5.63
C GLU A 7 29.46 -57.00 5.18
N ASP A 8 29.53 -56.46 3.97
CA ASP A 8 30.73 -55.74 3.49
C ASP A 8 31.05 -54.53 4.37
N ILE A 9 30.02 -53.79 4.78
CA ILE A 9 30.17 -52.63 5.68
C ILE A 9 30.65 -53.10 7.06
N GLY A 10 30.08 -54.19 7.59
CA GLY A 10 30.48 -54.79 8.86
C GLY A 10 31.93 -55.29 8.87
N ASN A 11 32.45 -55.72 7.73
CA ASN A 11 33.82 -56.23 7.56
C ASN A 11 34.86 -55.13 7.28
N ILE A 12 34.50 -53.84 7.33
CA ILE A 12 35.45 -52.73 7.20
C ILE A 12 36.38 -52.71 8.42
N VAL A 13 37.70 -52.64 8.19
CA VAL A 13 38.73 -52.62 9.24
C VAL A 13 38.84 -51.22 9.85
N ILE A 14 38.75 -51.12 11.19
CA ILE A 14 38.96 -49.88 11.96
C ILE A 14 40.40 -49.77 12.44
N LYS A 15 40.92 -50.84 13.04
CA LYS A 15 42.27 -50.90 13.62
C LYS A 15 42.79 -52.32 13.56
N ILE A 16 44.10 -52.50 13.37
CA ILE A 16 44.76 -53.81 13.46
C ILE A 16 45.66 -53.78 14.69
N ASN A 17 45.48 -54.74 15.59
CA ASN A 17 46.32 -54.89 16.78
C ASN A 17 46.92 -56.30 16.80
N ASN A 18 48.25 -56.43 16.84
CA ASN A 18 48.96 -57.71 16.81
C ASN A 18 48.44 -58.70 15.74
N ARG A 19 48.18 -58.21 14.51
CA ARG A 19 47.61 -58.97 13.36
C ARG A 19 46.17 -59.45 13.52
N VAL A 20 45.45 -59.05 14.57
CA VAL A 20 44.00 -59.25 14.69
C VAL A 20 43.30 -57.95 14.26
N PRO A 21 42.47 -57.95 13.20
CA PRO A 21 41.70 -56.77 12.82
C PRO A 21 40.51 -56.58 13.78
N ILE A 22 40.24 -55.33 14.14
CA ILE A 22 39.00 -54.87 14.75
C ILE A 22 38.15 -54.30 13.61
N LEU A 23 36.99 -54.91 13.40
CA LEU A 23 36.05 -54.60 12.32
C LEU A 23 34.91 -53.70 12.82
N VAL A 24 34.16 -53.10 11.89
CA VAL A 24 32.99 -52.28 12.25
C VAL A 24 31.95 -53.09 13.04
N LYS A 25 31.69 -54.33 12.63
CA LYS A 25 30.75 -55.23 13.33
C LYS A 25 31.16 -55.57 14.76
N ASP A 26 32.43 -55.38 15.12
CA ASP A 26 32.92 -55.64 16.48
C ASP A 26 32.59 -54.49 17.45
N VAL A 27 32.22 -53.30 16.92
CA VAL A 27 31.99 -52.08 17.71
C VAL A 27 30.65 -51.38 17.44
N ALA A 28 29.93 -51.79 16.38
CA ALA A 28 28.65 -51.19 16.00
C ALA A 28 27.76 -52.19 15.23
N ASP A 29 26.44 -52.05 15.40
CA ASP A 29 25.45 -52.78 14.60
C ASP A 29 25.27 -52.08 13.23
N VAL A 30 25.23 -52.88 12.16
CA VAL A 30 25.05 -52.40 10.78
C VAL A 30 23.66 -52.77 10.30
N GLU A 31 22.77 -51.79 10.17
CA GLU A 31 21.36 -51.97 9.80
C GLU A 31 20.90 -50.97 8.73
N PHE A 32 19.79 -51.29 8.05
CA PHE A 32 19.12 -50.32 7.19
C PHE A 32 18.46 -49.25 8.05
N GLY A 33 18.94 -48.02 7.92
CA GLY A 33 18.35 -46.85 8.56
C GLY A 33 17.43 -46.05 7.64
N PHE A 34 16.78 -45.04 8.21
CA PHE A 34 16.04 -44.02 7.47
C PHE A 34 16.60 -42.64 7.80
N SER A 35 16.55 -41.74 6.83
CA SER A 35 16.90 -40.33 7.01
C SER A 35 15.94 -39.65 7.98
N ILE A 36 16.40 -38.58 8.64
CA ILE A 36 15.53 -37.75 9.49
C ILE A 36 14.39 -37.22 8.63
N ARG A 37 13.14 -37.48 9.06
CA ARG A 37 11.94 -37.04 8.35
C ARG A 37 11.70 -35.56 8.66
N TYR A 38 11.64 -34.74 7.61
CA TYR A 38 11.24 -33.33 7.72
C TYR A 38 9.75 -33.11 7.41
N GLY A 39 9.06 -34.15 6.93
CA GLY A 39 7.63 -34.12 6.65
C GLY A 39 7.07 -35.52 6.39
N ALA A 40 5.74 -35.59 6.29
CA ALA A 40 4.98 -36.81 6.00
C ALA A 40 3.71 -36.45 5.22
N LEU A 41 3.10 -37.45 4.57
CA LEU A 41 1.83 -37.28 3.87
C LEU A 41 0.88 -38.40 4.28
N THR A 42 -0.36 -38.06 4.64
CA THR A 42 -1.43 -39.02 4.94
C THR A 42 -2.60 -38.79 4.01
N MET A 43 -3.41 -39.82 3.79
CA MET A 43 -4.54 -39.75 2.85
C MET A 43 -5.74 -40.56 3.35
N ASP A 44 -6.92 -39.93 3.29
CA ASP A 44 -8.25 -40.49 3.59
C ASP A 44 -8.36 -41.24 4.93
N GLY A 45 -7.51 -40.93 5.90
CA GLY A 45 -7.43 -41.63 7.19
C GLY A 45 -6.92 -43.06 7.10
N LYS A 46 -6.33 -43.46 5.97
CA LYS A 46 -5.80 -44.81 5.73
C LYS A 46 -4.32 -44.95 6.10
N GLY A 47 -3.70 -43.87 6.59
CA GLY A 47 -2.31 -43.84 7.05
C GLY A 47 -1.36 -43.15 6.06
N GLU A 48 -0.07 -43.37 6.27
CA GLU A 48 1.02 -42.72 5.54
C GLU A 48 1.10 -43.19 4.07
N VAL A 49 1.27 -42.25 3.15
CA VAL A 49 1.48 -42.47 1.72
C VAL A 49 2.67 -41.64 1.22
N VAL A 50 3.21 -42.00 0.05
CA VAL A 50 4.28 -41.23 -0.60
C VAL A 50 3.69 -40.36 -1.69
N GLY A 51 3.93 -39.05 -1.63
CA GLY A 51 3.41 -38.07 -2.57
C GLY A 51 4.50 -37.25 -3.26
N GLY A 52 4.19 -36.71 -4.44
CA GLY A 52 5.04 -35.80 -5.18
C GLY A 52 4.27 -34.57 -5.66
N ILE A 53 4.90 -33.40 -5.64
CA ILE A 53 4.33 -32.15 -6.13
C ILE A 53 5.10 -31.72 -7.39
N ILE A 54 4.37 -31.52 -8.50
CA ILE A 54 4.97 -30.99 -9.72
C ILE A 54 5.05 -29.47 -9.64
N LEU A 55 6.28 -28.94 -9.67
CA LEU A 55 6.54 -27.50 -9.73
C LEU A 55 6.69 -27.06 -11.19
N MET A 56 5.86 -26.11 -11.61
CA MET A 56 5.95 -25.51 -12.93
C MET A 56 7.01 -24.41 -12.96
N ARG A 57 7.75 -24.30 -14.07
CA ARG A 57 8.66 -23.17 -14.31
C ARG A 57 7.87 -21.86 -14.43
N LYS A 58 8.42 -20.79 -13.86
CA LYS A 58 7.82 -19.45 -13.93
C LYS A 58 7.62 -19.02 -15.39
N GLY A 59 6.40 -18.61 -15.74
CA GLY A 59 6.04 -18.13 -17.08
C GLY A 59 5.53 -19.21 -18.05
N GLU A 60 5.61 -20.50 -17.70
CA GLU A 60 5.01 -21.57 -18.49
C GLU A 60 3.47 -21.59 -18.39
N ASN A 61 2.82 -22.26 -19.33
CA ASN A 61 1.38 -22.49 -19.31
C ASN A 61 1.03 -23.71 -18.44
N GLY A 62 0.29 -23.47 -17.35
CA GLY A 62 -0.11 -24.50 -16.39
C GLY A 62 -0.88 -25.66 -17.01
N SER A 63 -1.88 -25.37 -17.84
CA SER A 63 -2.69 -26.41 -18.50
C SER A 63 -1.87 -27.27 -19.46
N ALA A 64 -0.97 -26.65 -20.23
CA ALA A 64 -0.09 -27.37 -21.14
C ALA A 64 0.92 -28.27 -20.39
N VAL A 65 1.47 -27.77 -19.27
CA VAL A 65 2.39 -28.53 -18.43
C VAL A 65 1.68 -29.71 -17.77
N ILE A 66 0.50 -29.50 -17.20
CA ILE A 66 -0.30 -30.57 -16.57
C ILE A 66 -0.65 -31.65 -17.60
N GLN A 67 -1.01 -31.26 -18.83
CA GLN A 67 -1.30 -32.24 -19.88
C GLN A 67 -0.09 -33.11 -20.20
N ARG A 68 1.10 -32.50 -20.40
CA ARG A 68 2.35 -33.25 -20.62
C ARG A 68 2.69 -34.18 -19.46
N VAL A 69 2.43 -33.74 -18.23
CA VAL A 69 2.64 -34.56 -17.03
C VAL A 69 1.69 -35.74 -16.98
N LYS A 70 0.40 -35.55 -17.24
CA LYS A 70 -0.59 -36.64 -17.32
C LYS A 70 -0.24 -37.65 -18.40
N ASP A 71 0.18 -37.17 -19.57
CA ASP A 71 0.60 -38.05 -20.67
C ASP A 71 1.84 -38.87 -20.27
N LYS A 72 2.77 -38.27 -19.52
CA LYS A 72 3.95 -38.97 -19.01
C LYS A 72 3.63 -39.97 -17.88
N ILE A 73 2.70 -39.64 -16.97
CA ILE A 73 2.24 -40.53 -15.91
C ILE A 73 1.62 -41.80 -16.51
N LYS A 74 0.78 -41.68 -17.55
CA LYS A 74 0.19 -42.84 -18.25
C LYS A 74 1.23 -43.78 -18.86
N LEU A 75 2.42 -43.27 -19.22
CA LEU A 75 3.53 -44.10 -19.67
C LEU A 75 4.21 -44.80 -18.50
N ILE A 76 4.45 -44.07 -17.40
CA ILE A 76 5.09 -44.60 -16.19
C ILE A 76 4.23 -45.67 -15.52
N GLU A 77 2.90 -45.52 -15.50
CA GLU A 77 1.97 -46.48 -14.92
C GLU A 77 2.07 -47.88 -15.53
N LYS A 78 2.57 -48.01 -16.78
CA LYS A 78 2.82 -49.31 -17.42
C LYS A 78 4.05 -50.03 -16.89
N ASP A 79 5.01 -49.28 -16.36
CA ASP A 79 6.28 -49.78 -15.83
C ASP A 79 6.25 -49.96 -14.30
N LEU A 80 5.13 -49.61 -13.65
CA LEU A 80 4.98 -49.74 -12.20
C LEU A 80 4.82 -51.22 -11.79
N PRO A 81 5.45 -51.64 -10.67
CA PRO A 81 5.17 -52.92 -10.05
C PRO A 81 3.69 -53.11 -9.72
N GLU A 82 3.22 -54.35 -9.77
CA GLU A 82 1.83 -54.71 -9.43
C GLU A 82 1.50 -54.26 -8.00
N GLY A 83 0.37 -53.56 -7.83
CA GLY A 83 -0.07 -52.99 -6.55
C GLY A 83 0.32 -51.53 -6.29
N LEU A 84 1.15 -50.91 -7.14
CA LEU A 84 1.44 -49.47 -7.07
C LEU A 84 0.54 -48.68 -8.05
N MET A 85 -0.10 -47.62 -7.56
CA MET A 85 -0.91 -46.70 -8.36
C MET A 85 -0.52 -45.25 -8.07
N ILE A 86 -0.55 -44.39 -9.10
CA ILE A 86 -0.34 -42.96 -8.96
C ILE A 86 -1.70 -42.29 -9.00
N GLU A 87 -2.09 -41.64 -7.91
CA GLU A 87 -3.36 -40.93 -7.82
C GLU A 87 -3.15 -39.43 -7.63
N SER A 88 -3.79 -38.61 -8.46
CA SER A 88 -3.74 -37.16 -8.30
C SER A 88 -4.64 -36.70 -7.15
N PHE A 89 -4.12 -35.87 -6.25
CA PHE A 89 -4.89 -35.24 -5.18
C PHE A 89 -5.16 -33.74 -5.42
N LEU A 90 -4.42 -33.07 -6.32
CA LEU A 90 -4.70 -31.68 -6.66
C LEU A 90 -4.46 -31.44 -8.15
N ASP A 91 -5.51 -31.07 -8.87
CA ASP A 91 -5.45 -30.77 -10.31
C ASP A 91 -6.04 -29.40 -10.62
N ARG A 92 -5.14 -28.44 -10.87
CA ARG A 92 -5.50 -27.05 -11.23
C ARG A 92 -6.16 -26.92 -12.60
N GLN A 93 -6.02 -27.92 -13.48
CA GLN A 93 -6.66 -27.89 -14.81
C GLN A 93 -8.18 -27.85 -14.70
N SER A 94 -8.77 -28.50 -13.69
CA SER A 94 -10.21 -28.53 -13.46
C SER A 94 -10.80 -27.13 -13.23
N LEU A 95 -10.14 -26.32 -12.38
CA LEU A 95 -10.52 -24.93 -12.12
C LEU A 95 -10.36 -24.07 -13.37
N VAL A 96 -9.23 -24.19 -14.07
CA VAL A 96 -8.97 -23.42 -15.31
C VAL A 96 -10.04 -23.71 -16.36
N SER A 97 -10.39 -24.98 -16.57
CA SER A 97 -11.42 -25.38 -17.53
C SER A 97 -12.81 -24.87 -17.13
N ARG A 98 -13.19 -24.94 -15.85
CA ARG A 98 -14.46 -24.40 -15.34
C ARG A 98 -14.55 -22.89 -15.50
N ALA A 99 -13.47 -22.17 -15.18
CA ALA A 99 -13.40 -20.71 -15.31
C ALA A 99 -13.46 -20.27 -16.77
N ILE A 100 -12.70 -20.90 -17.67
CA ILE A 100 -12.76 -20.61 -19.12
C ILE A 100 -14.15 -20.97 -19.68
N GLY A 101 -14.73 -22.09 -19.27
CA GLY A 101 -16.09 -22.48 -19.65
C GLY A 101 -17.12 -21.43 -19.24
N THR A 102 -17.03 -20.92 -18.00
CA THR A 102 -17.89 -19.84 -17.50
C THR A 102 -17.75 -18.57 -18.33
N VAL A 103 -16.52 -18.16 -18.63
CA VAL A 103 -16.26 -16.99 -19.49
C VAL A 103 -16.85 -17.19 -20.88
N MET A 104 -16.63 -18.36 -21.48
CA MET A 104 -17.13 -18.68 -22.81
C MET A 104 -18.66 -18.64 -22.84
N THR A 105 -19.33 -19.25 -21.86
CA THR A 105 -20.80 -19.21 -21.73
C THR A 105 -21.30 -17.77 -21.58
N ASN A 106 -20.72 -17.00 -20.65
CA ASN A 106 -21.09 -15.59 -20.44
C ASN A 106 -20.90 -14.75 -21.72
N LEU A 107 -19.80 -14.96 -22.45
CA LEU A 107 -19.53 -14.26 -23.71
C LEU A 107 -20.55 -14.68 -24.79
N VAL A 108 -20.83 -15.97 -24.97
CA VAL A 108 -21.79 -16.43 -25.97
C VAL A 108 -23.20 -15.93 -25.65
N GLU A 109 -23.63 -16.04 -24.38
CA GLU A 109 -24.92 -15.51 -23.93
C GLU A 109 -25.00 -13.99 -24.13
N GLY A 110 -23.93 -13.27 -23.77
CA GLY A 110 -23.84 -11.81 -23.98
C GLY A 110 -23.94 -11.44 -25.45
N ALA A 111 -23.21 -12.13 -26.33
CA ALA A 111 -23.26 -11.91 -27.77
C ALA A 111 -24.68 -12.20 -28.34
N LEU A 112 -25.32 -13.29 -27.91
CA LEU A 112 -26.67 -13.63 -28.34
C LEU A 112 -27.71 -12.59 -27.88
N ILE A 113 -27.59 -12.10 -26.65
CA ILE A 113 -28.44 -11.01 -26.12
C ILE A 113 -28.23 -9.74 -26.95
N VAL A 114 -26.97 -9.36 -27.22
CA VAL A 114 -26.65 -8.17 -28.03
C VAL A 114 -27.25 -8.30 -29.44
N VAL A 115 -27.08 -9.45 -30.10
CA VAL A 115 -27.70 -9.71 -31.42
C VAL A 115 -29.22 -9.58 -31.37
N GLY A 116 -29.85 -10.13 -30.33
CA GLY A 116 -31.30 -10.04 -30.13
C GLY A 116 -31.79 -8.61 -29.93
N VAL A 117 -31.06 -7.80 -29.15
CA VAL A 117 -31.39 -6.39 -28.90
C VAL A 117 -31.21 -5.56 -30.18
N ILE A 118 -30.10 -5.75 -30.90
CA ILE A 118 -29.85 -5.07 -32.20
C ILE A 118 -30.99 -5.39 -33.18
N LEU A 119 -31.38 -6.66 -33.30
CA LEU A 119 -32.47 -7.09 -34.17
C LEU A 119 -33.80 -6.44 -33.80
N LEU A 120 -34.08 -6.34 -32.49
CA LEU A 120 -35.30 -5.74 -31.96
C LEU A 120 -35.38 -4.24 -32.25
N PHE A 121 -34.27 -3.50 -32.13
CA PHE A 121 -34.27 -2.04 -32.34
C PHE A 121 -34.09 -1.61 -33.80
N LEU A 122 -33.28 -2.29 -34.61
CA LEU A 122 -33.09 -1.91 -36.03
C LEU A 122 -34.26 -2.36 -36.92
N GLY A 123 -34.97 -3.45 -36.56
CA GLY A 123 -36.09 -4.00 -37.34
C GLY A 123 -35.70 -4.61 -38.70
N ASN A 124 -34.49 -4.33 -39.21
CA ASN A 124 -33.92 -4.91 -40.41
C ASN A 124 -32.90 -6.00 -40.03
N TRP A 125 -33.26 -7.25 -40.28
CA TRP A 125 -32.42 -8.41 -39.92
C TRP A 125 -31.06 -8.42 -40.64
N ARG A 126 -30.97 -7.88 -41.86
CA ARG A 126 -29.70 -7.81 -42.61
C ARG A 126 -28.75 -6.76 -42.03
N ALA A 127 -29.30 -5.60 -41.69
CA ALA A 127 -28.55 -4.54 -41.01
C ALA A 127 -28.07 -4.99 -39.62
N SER A 128 -28.93 -5.73 -38.91
CA SER A 128 -28.64 -6.28 -37.59
C SER A 128 -27.54 -7.34 -37.63
N LEU A 129 -27.59 -8.28 -38.58
CA LEU A 129 -26.54 -9.28 -38.76
C LEU A 129 -25.22 -8.66 -39.22
N LEU A 130 -25.25 -7.58 -40.00
CA LEU A 130 -24.05 -6.85 -40.39
C LEU A 130 -23.40 -6.15 -39.19
N ALA A 131 -24.17 -5.49 -38.33
CA ALA A 131 -23.63 -4.92 -37.09
C ALA A 131 -23.08 -6.03 -36.18
N ALA A 132 -23.80 -7.16 -36.06
CA ALA A 132 -23.39 -8.31 -35.28
C ALA A 132 -22.11 -8.99 -35.80
N SER A 133 -21.85 -8.99 -37.11
CA SER A 133 -20.65 -9.62 -37.68
C SER A 133 -19.34 -8.92 -37.26
N VAL A 134 -19.42 -7.68 -36.76
CA VAL A 134 -18.28 -6.97 -36.18
C VAL A 134 -17.79 -7.63 -34.89
N ILE A 135 -18.66 -8.28 -34.12
CA ILE A 135 -18.29 -9.00 -32.88
C ILE A 135 -17.18 -10.03 -33.14
N PRO A 136 -17.39 -11.08 -33.96
CA PRO A 136 -16.38 -12.11 -34.17
C PRO A 136 -15.14 -11.56 -34.89
N LEU A 137 -15.28 -10.59 -35.79
CA LEU A 137 -14.14 -10.02 -36.52
C LEU A 137 -13.25 -9.16 -35.61
N ALA A 138 -13.84 -8.34 -34.73
CA ALA A 138 -13.09 -7.56 -33.74
C ALA A 138 -12.40 -8.47 -32.71
N MET A 139 -13.05 -9.56 -32.30
CA MET A 139 -12.46 -10.56 -31.43
C MET A 139 -11.31 -11.32 -32.08
N LEU A 140 -11.44 -11.68 -33.37
CA LEU A 140 -10.35 -12.29 -34.13
C LEU A 140 -9.14 -11.36 -34.20
N PHE A 141 -9.38 -10.08 -34.48
CA PHE A 141 -8.33 -9.06 -34.44
C PHE A 141 -7.68 -8.97 -33.05
N ALA A 142 -8.48 -8.96 -31.99
CA ALA A 142 -7.98 -8.94 -30.62
C ALA A 142 -7.11 -10.16 -30.29
N PHE A 143 -7.52 -11.37 -30.68
CA PHE A 143 -6.75 -12.59 -30.45
C PHE A 143 -5.41 -12.61 -31.21
N ILE A 144 -5.38 -12.12 -32.45
CA ILE A 144 -4.14 -11.96 -33.23
C ILE A 144 -3.19 -11.01 -32.50
N MET A 145 -3.69 -9.88 -31.99
CA MET A 145 -2.89 -8.93 -31.22
C MET A 145 -2.45 -9.50 -29.87
N MET A 146 -3.32 -10.22 -29.16
CA MET A 146 -2.96 -10.89 -27.91
C MET A 146 -1.79 -11.86 -28.12
N GLN A 147 -1.81 -12.65 -29.21
CA GLN A 147 -0.72 -13.54 -29.56
C GLN A 147 0.57 -12.78 -29.85
N GLN A 148 0.51 -11.68 -30.61
CA GLN A 148 1.67 -10.86 -30.96
C GLN A 148 2.30 -10.17 -29.75
N PHE A 149 1.49 -9.73 -28.78
CA PHE A 149 1.94 -9.02 -27.58
C PHE A 149 2.12 -9.93 -26.35
N GLY A 150 2.00 -11.25 -26.51
CA GLY A 150 2.18 -12.22 -25.42
C GLY A 150 1.15 -12.10 -24.29
N VAL A 151 -0.07 -11.67 -24.59
CA VAL A 151 -1.16 -11.57 -23.60
C VAL A 151 -1.80 -12.95 -23.44
N VAL A 152 -1.71 -13.51 -22.23
CA VAL A 152 -2.28 -14.83 -21.92
C VAL A 152 -3.81 -14.76 -21.91
N GLY A 153 -4.47 -15.69 -22.59
CA GLY A 153 -5.92 -15.91 -22.51
C GLY A 153 -6.28 -16.57 -21.19
N ASN A 154 -6.82 -15.81 -20.24
CA ASN A 154 -7.26 -16.29 -18.93
C ASN A 154 -8.58 -15.59 -18.55
N LEU A 155 -9.11 -15.95 -17.38
CA LEU A 155 -10.33 -15.37 -16.84
C LEU A 155 -10.32 -13.83 -16.81
N MET A 156 -9.18 -13.23 -16.45
CA MET A 156 -9.05 -11.78 -16.32
C MET A 156 -8.97 -11.07 -17.68
N SER A 157 -8.23 -11.66 -18.64
CA SER A 157 -8.05 -11.04 -19.95
C SER A 157 -9.26 -11.17 -20.87
N LEU A 158 -10.04 -12.24 -20.74
CA LEU A 158 -11.25 -12.49 -21.53
C LEU A 158 -12.53 -12.02 -20.82
N GLY A 159 -12.51 -11.99 -19.49
CA GLY A 159 -13.70 -11.92 -18.67
C GLY A 159 -14.42 -10.59 -18.62
N ALA A 160 -13.80 -9.51 -19.09
CA ALA A 160 -14.38 -8.17 -19.06
C ALA A 160 -14.60 -7.56 -20.45
N ILE A 161 -14.65 -8.41 -21.46
CA ILE A 161 -15.01 -7.99 -22.82
C ILE A 161 -16.53 -7.88 -22.89
N ASP A 162 -17.03 -6.68 -23.16
CA ASP A 162 -18.43 -6.45 -23.49
C ASP A 162 -18.60 -6.22 -24.98
N PHE A 163 -19.47 -7.02 -25.58
CA PHE A 163 -19.80 -6.90 -26.99
C PHE A 163 -20.62 -5.65 -27.29
N GLY A 164 -21.36 -5.14 -26.30
CA GLY A 164 -22.11 -3.92 -26.50
C GLY A 164 -21.20 -2.74 -26.81
N LEU A 165 -20.10 -2.60 -26.05
CA LEU A 165 -19.04 -1.63 -26.34
C LEU A 165 -18.39 -1.82 -27.72
N LEU A 166 -18.19 -3.07 -28.14
CA LEU A 166 -17.50 -3.40 -29.39
C LEU A 166 -18.36 -3.11 -30.62
N VAL A 167 -19.68 -3.26 -30.52
CA VAL A 167 -20.58 -3.14 -31.67
C VAL A 167 -21.14 -1.73 -31.80
N ASP A 168 -21.02 -0.90 -30.77
CA ASP A 168 -21.54 0.46 -30.74
C ASP A 168 -21.06 1.33 -31.93
N PRO A 169 -19.75 1.40 -32.28
CA PRO A 169 -19.28 2.11 -33.47
C PRO A 169 -19.95 1.64 -34.77
N ALA A 170 -20.21 0.34 -34.90
CA ALA A 170 -20.85 -0.25 -36.06
C ALA A 170 -22.36 0.04 -36.09
N ILE A 171 -23.04 -0.01 -34.94
CA ILE A 171 -24.46 0.32 -34.82
C ILE A 171 -24.72 1.75 -35.29
N ILE A 172 -23.92 2.71 -34.83
CA ILE A 172 -24.09 4.12 -35.20
C ILE A 172 -23.99 4.31 -36.72
N VAL A 173 -23.01 3.66 -37.36
CA VAL A 173 -22.83 3.73 -38.82
C VAL A 173 -24.00 3.05 -39.54
N VAL A 174 -24.38 1.83 -39.14
CA VAL A 174 -25.46 1.07 -39.78
C VAL A 174 -26.80 1.79 -39.64
N GLU A 175 -27.14 2.30 -38.45
CA GLU A 175 -28.39 3.03 -38.21
C GLU A 175 -28.47 4.30 -39.06
N THR A 176 -27.35 5.05 -39.14
CA THR A 176 -27.29 6.27 -39.97
C THR A 176 -27.45 5.93 -41.45
N VAL A 177 -26.78 4.88 -41.93
CA VAL A 177 -26.93 4.42 -43.32
C VAL A 177 -28.35 3.99 -43.62
N VAL A 178 -28.99 3.22 -42.72
CA VAL A 178 -30.38 2.78 -42.89
C VAL A 178 -31.32 3.99 -42.94
N LEU A 179 -31.13 4.98 -42.06
CA LEU A 179 -31.91 6.21 -42.04
C LEU A 179 -31.76 7.02 -43.33
N PHE A 180 -30.53 7.25 -43.80
CA PHE A 180 -30.27 8.00 -45.03
C PHE A 180 -30.85 7.31 -46.28
N LEU A 181 -30.71 5.98 -46.36
CA LEU A 181 -31.33 5.20 -47.42
C LEU A 181 -32.86 5.26 -47.38
N ALA A 182 -33.46 5.30 -46.18
CA ALA A 182 -34.90 5.43 -46.00
C ALA A 182 -35.41 6.80 -46.44
N LEU A 183 -34.71 7.88 -46.03
CA LEU A 183 -35.04 9.26 -46.43
C LEU A 183 -34.89 9.46 -47.94
N ALA A 184 -33.84 8.91 -48.55
CA ALA A 184 -33.64 8.94 -50.00
C ALA A 184 -34.76 8.22 -50.76
N MET A 185 -35.22 7.07 -50.25
CA MET A 185 -36.38 6.39 -50.83
C MET A 185 -37.69 7.17 -50.66
N GLU A 186 -37.90 7.80 -49.51
CA GLU A 186 -39.11 8.60 -49.24
C GLU A 186 -39.18 9.86 -50.12
N ASN A 187 -38.07 10.58 -50.28
CA ASN A 187 -37.99 11.75 -51.17
C ASN A 187 -38.24 11.35 -52.63
N ARG A 188 -37.70 10.21 -53.07
CA ARG A 188 -37.91 9.70 -54.44
C ARG A 188 -39.35 9.24 -54.67
N LEU A 189 -40.02 8.69 -53.65
CA LEU A 189 -41.45 8.38 -53.68
C LEU A 189 -42.29 9.66 -53.87
N LYS A 190 -41.94 10.74 -53.15
CA LYS A 190 -42.62 12.05 -53.24
C LYS A 190 -42.38 12.76 -54.59
N GLU A 191 -41.18 12.66 -55.15
CA GLU A 191 -40.84 13.33 -56.42
C GLU A 191 -41.34 12.60 -57.68
N LYS A 192 -41.29 11.27 -57.71
CA LYS A 192 -41.52 10.48 -58.95
C LYS A 192 -42.73 9.54 -58.91
N GLY A 193 -43.46 9.48 -57.79
CA GLY A 193 -44.70 8.71 -57.66
C GLY A 193 -44.57 7.19 -57.81
N THR A 194 -43.36 6.64 -58.00
CA THR A 194 -43.09 5.20 -58.22
C THR A 194 -41.86 4.72 -57.43
N LEU A 195 -41.96 3.52 -56.84
CA LEU A 195 -40.88 2.84 -56.09
C LEU A 195 -39.83 2.23 -57.05
N GLN A 196 -38.99 3.07 -57.65
CA GLN A 196 -37.84 2.58 -58.42
C GLN A 196 -36.70 2.15 -57.49
N LYS A 197 -36.04 1.02 -57.80
CA LYS A 197 -34.85 0.55 -57.06
C LYS A 197 -33.68 1.52 -57.28
N LEU A 198 -33.00 1.90 -56.19
CA LEU A 198 -31.76 2.68 -56.25
C LEU A 198 -30.65 1.89 -56.95
N THR A 199 -29.95 2.55 -57.87
CA THR A 199 -28.77 2.00 -58.57
C THR A 199 -27.65 1.74 -57.56
N TYR A 200 -26.71 0.86 -57.88
CA TYR A 200 -25.56 0.57 -57.00
C TYR A 200 -24.72 1.84 -56.72
N THR A 201 -24.45 2.65 -57.75
CA THR A 201 -23.71 3.91 -57.65
C THR A 201 -24.42 4.93 -56.77
N GLU A 202 -25.73 5.14 -56.96
CA GLU A 202 -26.55 6.03 -56.12
C GLU A 202 -26.54 5.58 -54.65
N ARG A 203 -26.62 4.27 -54.38
CA ARG A 203 -26.52 3.74 -53.00
C ARG A 203 -25.16 4.00 -52.39
N GLN A 204 -24.09 3.84 -53.16
CA GLN A 204 -22.73 4.07 -52.70
C GLN A 204 -22.52 5.54 -52.29
N ASP A 205 -22.99 6.50 -53.10
CA ASP A 205 -22.86 7.93 -52.80
C ASP A 205 -23.62 8.31 -51.52
N ILE A 206 -24.86 7.83 -51.36
CA ILE A 206 -25.66 8.04 -50.14
C ILE A 206 -24.97 7.45 -48.91
N ILE A 207 -24.36 6.27 -49.04
CA ILE A 207 -23.65 5.62 -47.92
C ILE A 207 -22.38 6.39 -47.56
N ILE A 208 -21.64 6.91 -48.53
CA ILE A 208 -20.45 7.74 -48.28
C ILE A 208 -20.86 9.02 -47.54
N GLU A 209 -21.94 9.67 -47.97
CA GLU A 209 -22.47 10.87 -47.31
C GLU A 209 -22.93 10.56 -45.87
N ALA A 210 -23.74 9.52 -45.68
CA ALA A 210 -24.20 9.07 -44.37
C ALA A 210 -23.04 8.73 -43.42
N THR A 211 -22.02 8.03 -43.94
CA THR A 211 -20.84 7.65 -43.14
C THR A 211 -19.99 8.87 -42.82
N ALA A 212 -19.86 9.83 -43.74
CA ALA A 212 -19.11 11.07 -43.52
C ALA A 212 -19.72 11.92 -42.39
N GLU A 213 -21.04 11.96 -42.27
CA GLU A 213 -21.74 12.68 -41.20
C GLU A 213 -21.36 12.15 -39.80
N VAL A 214 -21.31 10.82 -39.63
CA VAL A 214 -21.05 10.20 -38.31
C VAL A 214 -19.60 9.82 -38.04
N LYS A 215 -18.73 9.83 -39.06
CA LYS A 215 -17.31 9.44 -38.94
C LYS A 215 -16.61 10.14 -37.77
N LYS A 216 -16.81 11.45 -37.62
CA LYS A 216 -16.19 12.24 -36.53
C LYS A 216 -16.65 11.69 -35.17
N SER A 217 -17.96 11.56 -34.98
CA SER A 217 -18.53 11.05 -33.72
C SER A 217 -18.07 9.63 -33.38
N VAL A 218 -18.02 8.74 -34.38
CA VAL A 218 -17.63 7.33 -34.20
C VAL A 218 -16.15 7.19 -33.84
N VAL A 219 -15.26 7.92 -34.54
CA VAL A 219 -13.81 7.92 -34.26
C VAL A 219 -13.51 8.48 -32.87
N PHE A 220 -14.06 9.65 -32.54
CA PHE A 220 -13.80 10.27 -31.24
C PHE A 220 -14.42 9.48 -30.09
N GLY A 221 -15.64 8.94 -30.27
CA GLY A 221 -16.26 8.05 -29.30
C GLY A 221 -15.42 6.79 -29.02
N GLY A 222 -14.96 6.12 -30.08
CA GLY A 222 -14.08 4.95 -29.95
C GLY A 222 -12.72 5.28 -29.30
N LEU A 223 -12.13 6.43 -29.63
CA LEU A 223 -10.88 6.90 -29.00
C LEU A 223 -11.07 7.24 -27.53
N ILE A 224 -12.18 7.88 -27.15
CA ILE A 224 -12.50 8.16 -25.74
C ILE A 224 -12.56 6.85 -24.95
N ILE A 225 -13.28 5.85 -25.46
CA ILE A 225 -13.36 4.55 -24.81
C ILE A 225 -11.96 3.93 -24.69
N LEU A 226 -11.15 3.92 -25.76
CA LEU A 226 -9.80 3.35 -25.72
C LEU A 226 -8.89 4.05 -24.71
N ILE A 227 -8.90 5.39 -24.70
CA ILE A 227 -8.06 6.19 -23.82
C ILE A 227 -8.45 6.06 -22.36
N VAL A 228 -9.73 5.82 -22.07
CA VAL A 228 -10.23 5.56 -20.71
C VAL A 228 -9.61 4.31 -20.07
N TYR A 229 -9.22 3.31 -20.87
CA TYR A 229 -8.48 2.13 -20.37
C TYR A 229 -6.98 2.38 -20.23
N PHE A 230 -6.43 3.45 -20.82
CA PHE A 230 -4.99 3.72 -20.80
C PHE A 230 -4.40 3.91 -19.38
N PRO A 231 -5.08 4.61 -18.46
CA PRO A 231 -4.59 4.75 -17.09
C PRO A 231 -4.43 3.41 -16.35
N LEU A 232 -5.13 2.34 -16.75
CA LEU A 232 -4.97 1.01 -16.16
C LEU A 232 -3.60 0.39 -16.46
N PHE A 233 -2.91 0.82 -17.53
CA PHE A 233 -1.52 0.41 -17.80
C PHE A 233 -0.54 0.88 -16.73
N THR A 234 -0.94 1.86 -15.92
CA THR A 234 -0.09 2.45 -14.88
C THR A 234 -0.20 1.73 -13.54
N LEU A 235 -1.12 0.74 -13.42
CA LEU A 235 -1.22 -0.14 -12.27
C LEU A 235 0.00 -1.06 -12.23
N THR A 236 0.68 -1.08 -11.09
CA THR A 236 1.87 -1.92 -10.86
C THR A 236 1.48 -3.10 -9.97
N GLY A 237 2.45 -3.90 -9.50
CA GLY A 237 2.16 -4.95 -8.51
C GLY A 237 1.22 -6.06 -8.99
N ILE A 238 0.20 -6.35 -8.18
CA ILE A 238 -0.69 -7.51 -8.32
C ILE A 238 -1.93 -7.11 -9.09
N GLU A 239 -2.48 -5.95 -8.74
CA GLU A 239 -3.51 -5.24 -9.49
C GLU A 239 -3.10 -5.07 -10.96
N GLY A 240 -1.85 -4.70 -11.23
CA GLY A 240 -1.32 -4.60 -12.59
C GLY A 240 -1.30 -5.96 -13.31
N LYS A 241 -0.83 -7.03 -12.65
CA LYS A 241 -0.81 -8.38 -13.24
C LYS A 241 -2.22 -8.92 -13.55
N MET A 242 -3.23 -8.49 -12.81
CA MET A 242 -4.62 -8.91 -13.04
C MET A 242 -5.32 -8.06 -14.09
N PHE A 243 -5.24 -6.72 -14.02
CA PHE A 243 -6.06 -5.82 -14.84
C PHE A 243 -5.36 -5.28 -16.10
N VAL A 244 -4.02 -5.28 -16.18
CA VAL A 244 -3.32 -4.84 -17.41
C VAL A 244 -3.62 -5.77 -18.59
N PRO A 245 -3.59 -7.12 -18.46
CA PRO A 245 -3.98 -8.01 -19.55
C PRO A 245 -5.40 -7.74 -20.06
N MET A 246 -6.33 -7.47 -19.15
CA MET A 246 -7.70 -7.08 -19.47
C MET A 246 -7.75 -5.80 -20.30
N ALA A 247 -7.06 -4.74 -19.85
CA ALA A 247 -7.01 -3.46 -20.56
C ALA A 247 -6.41 -3.61 -21.98
N LYS A 248 -5.38 -4.46 -22.15
CA LYS A 248 -4.81 -4.78 -23.48
C LYS A 248 -5.85 -5.41 -24.39
N THR A 249 -6.51 -6.47 -23.93
CA THR A 249 -7.47 -7.21 -24.74
C THR A 249 -8.63 -6.33 -25.18
N VAL A 250 -9.22 -5.56 -24.26
CA VAL A 250 -10.31 -4.62 -24.57
C VAL A 250 -9.84 -3.53 -25.53
N SER A 251 -8.64 -2.96 -25.33
CA SER A 251 -8.07 -1.96 -26.24
C SER A 251 -7.86 -2.51 -27.66
N PHE A 252 -7.35 -3.74 -27.79
CA PHE A 252 -7.20 -4.39 -29.09
C PHE A 252 -8.55 -4.66 -29.76
N ALA A 253 -9.53 -5.13 -29.00
CA ALA A 253 -10.87 -5.40 -29.51
C ALA A 253 -11.57 -4.11 -29.98
N ILE A 254 -11.51 -3.02 -29.20
CA ILE A 254 -12.07 -1.72 -29.60
C ILE A 254 -11.34 -1.16 -30.83
N THR A 255 -10.02 -1.29 -30.89
CA THR A 255 -9.24 -0.86 -32.06
C THR A 255 -9.69 -1.61 -33.32
N GLY A 256 -9.85 -2.94 -33.21
CA GLY A 256 -10.36 -3.77 -34.30
C GLY A 256 -11.79 -3.37 -34.70
N ALA A 257 -12.68 -3.19 -33.74
CA ALA A 257 -14.05 -2.75 -33.97
C ALA A 257 -14.11 -1.37 -34.65
N LEU A 258 -13.27 -0.43 -34.23
CA LEU A 258 -13.20 0.90 -34.81
C LEU A 258 -12.70 0.87 -36.26
N LEU A 259 -11.66 0.08 -36.54
CA LEU A 259 -11.16 -0.13 -37.89
C LEU A 259 -12.24 -0.74 -38.80
N LEU A 260 -12.95 -1.74 -38.31
CA LEU A 260 -14.05 -2.39 -39.05
C LEU A 260 -15.24 -1.46 -39.27
N ALA A 261 -15.61 -0.63 -38.28
CA ALA A 261 -16.71 0.32 -38.39
C ALA A 261 -16.47 1.40 -39.46
N ILE A 262 -15.21 1.77 -39.71
CA ILE A 262 -14.85 2.79 -40.72
C ILE A 262 -14.62 2.16 -42.10
N THR A 263 -14.22 0.90 -42.17
CA THR A 263 -13.82 0.24 -43.43
C THR A 263 -14.83 -0.82 -43.89
N TYR A 264 -14.97 -1.91 -43.12
CA TYR A 264 -15.81 -3.06 -43.43
C TYR A 264 -17.31 -2.72 -43.42
N VAL A 265 -17.80 -2.01 -42.40
CA VAL A 265 -19.23 -1.75 -42.23
C VAL A 265 -19.83 -0.91 -43.37
N PRO A 266 -19.24 0.22 -43.80
CA PRO A 266 -19.78 1.00 -44.93
C PRO A 266 -19.75 0.21 -46.24
N MET A 267 -18.66 -0.53 -46.51
CA MET A 267 -18.50 -1.33 -47.71
C MET A 267 -19.54 -2.46 -47.80
N MET A 268 -19.74 -3.20 -46.72
CA MET A 268 -20.73 -4.28 -46.66
C MET A 268 -22.16 -3.77 -46.63
N SER A 269 -22.39 -2.57 -46.07
CA SER A 269 -23.70 -1.93 -46.09
C SER A 269 -24.18 -1.70 -47.52
N ALA A 270 -23.28 -1.30 -48.43
CA ALA A 270 -23.61 -1.11 -49.84
C ALA A 270 -24.02 -2.41 -50.57
N LEU A 271 -23.49 -3.55 -50.11
CA LEU A 271 -23.74 -4.86 -50.70
C LEU A 271 -24.99 -5.55 -50.12
N ILE A 272 -25.19 -5.46 -48.80
CA ILE A 272 -26.15 -6.30 -48.06
C ILE A 272 -27.46 -5.57 -47.75
N ILE A 273 -27.42 -4.27 -47.43
CA ILE A 273 -28.59 -3.54 -46.96
C ILE A 273 -29.53 -3.26 -48.13
N VAL A 274 -30.79 -3.67 -47.96
CA VAL A 274 -31.88 -3.32 -48.88
C VAL A 274 -32.51 -2.03 -48.37
N PRO A 275 -32.64 -0.98 -49.19
CA PRO A 275 -33.26 0.26 -48.78
C PRO A 275 -34.71 0.03 -48.33
N PRO A 276 -35.09 0.50 -47.14
CA PRO A 276 -36.45 0.35 -46.64
C PRO A 276 -37.42 1.30 -47.35
N LYS A 277 -38.70 0.91 -47.45
CA LYS A 277 -39.73 1.61 -48.25
C LYS A 277 -40.18 2.97 -47.69
N SER A 278 -39.86 3.30 -46.44
CA SER A 278 -40.25 4.54 -45.74
C SER A 278 -39.30 4.79 -44.57
N ALA A 279 -39.08 6.04 -44.18
CA ALA A 279 -38.35 6.39 -42.96
C ALA A 279 -39.02 5.86 -41.68
N HIS A 280 -40.35 5.68 -41.70
CA HIS A 280 -41.12 5.05 -40.62
C HIS A 280 -41.43 3.61 -41.00
N HIS A 281 -40.67 2.65 -40.46
CA HIS A 281 -40.88 1.24 -40.75
C HIS A 281 -42.09 0.75 -39.94
N GLY A 282 -43.21 0.45 -40.60
CA GLY A 282 -44.27 -0.32 -39.94
C GLY A 282 -43.70 -1.67 -39.47
N GLY A 283 -43.61 -1.89 -38.16
CA GLY A 283 -42.99 -3.08 -37.58
C GLY A 283 -42.88 -3.04 -36.06
N ILE A 284 -42.39 -4.14 -35.47
CA ILE A 284 -42.27 -4.33 -34.02
C ILE A 284 -41.29 -3.31 -33.40
N SER A 285 -40.16 -3.05 -34.06
CA SER A 285 -39.16 -2.03 -33.63
C SER A 285 -39.81 -0.65 -33.44
N GLU A 286 -40.51 -0.16 -34.46
CA GLU A 286 -41.15 1.16 -34.45
C GLU A 286 -42.22 1.25 -33.37
N TRP A 287 -43.00 0.17 -33.18
CA TRP A 287 -43.98 0.10 -32.12
C TRP A 287 -43.35 0.22 -30.72
N ILE A 288 -42.25 -0.50 -30.45
CA ILE A 288 -41.54 -0.44 -29.16
C ILE A 288 -40.97 0.95 -28.91
N VAL A 289 -40.25 1.50 -29.90
CA VAL A 289 -39.60 2.81 -29.77
C VAL A 289 -40.65 3.92 -29.61
N GLN A 290 -41.74 3.88 -30.38
CA GLN A 290 -42.83 4.85 -30.22
C GLN A 290 -43.56 4.69 -28.89
N ALA A 291 -43.77 3.47 -28.40
CA ALA A 291 -44.39 3.26 -27.09
C ALA A 291 -43.52 3.87 -25.97
N LEU A 292 -42.22 3.63 -26.00
CA LEU A 292 -41.25 4.24 -25.07
C LEU A 292 -41.21 5.76 -25.21
N TYR A 293 -41.20 6.28 -26.45
CA TYR A 293 -41.16 7.71 -26.71
C TYR A 293 -42.44 8.41 -26.25
N ARG A 294 -43.63 7.82 -26.45
CA ARG A 294 -44.91 8.37 -25.95
C ARG A 294 -44.95 8.47 -24.44
N GLY A 295 -44.31 7.54 -23.71
CA GLY A 295 -44.17 7.63 -22.26
C GLY A 295 -43.14 8.68 -21.82
N TYR A 296 -42.07 8.85 -22.60
CA TYR A 296 -40.97 9.78 -22.31
C TYR A 296 -41.25 11.24 -22.71
N GLU A 297 -41.94 11.50 -23.82
CA GLU A 297 -42.26 12.84 -24.32
C GLU A 297 -42.93 13.77 -23.29
N PRO A 298 -43.95 13.34 -22.51
CA PRO A 298 -44.53 14.20 -21.48
C PRO A 298 -43.54 14.52 -20.35
N LEU A 299 -42.67 13.58 -19.99
CA LEU A 299 -41.61 13.78 -19.00
C LEU A 299 -40.62 14.85 -19.47
N LEU A 300 -40.17 14.79 -20.74
CA LEU A 300 -39.30 15.81 -21.33
C LEU A 300 -39.98 17.18 -21.40
N LYS A 301 -41.25 17.24 -21.84
CA LYS A 301 -42.02 18.49 -21.90
C LYS A 301 -42.20 19.12 -20.52
N PHE A 302 -42.40 18.31 -19.47
CA PHE A 302 -42.43 18.77 -18.09
C PHE A 302 -41.06 19.26 -17.61
N ALA A 303 -40.00 18.50 -17.86
CA ALA A 303 -38.63 18.86 -17.50
C ALA A 303 -38.19 20.21 -18.09
N LEU A 304 -38.57 20.48 -19.35
CA LEU A 304 -38.30 21.76 -20.02
C LEU A 304 -39.10 22.94 -19.46
N ARG A 305 -40.25 22.71 -18.81
CA ARG A 305 -41.01 23.74 -18.08
C ARG A 305 -40.44 23.97 -16.69
N ALA A 306 -40.09 22.90 -15.97
CA ALA A 306 -39.64 22.91 -14.59
C ALA A 306 -38.10 22.85 -14.45
N LYS A 307 -37.37 23.65 -15.23
CA LYS A 307 -35.90 23.55 -15.38
C LYS A 307 -35.14 23.56 -14.04
N LEU A 308 -35.55 24.42 -13.11
CA LEU A 308 -34.92 24.54 -11.78
C LEU A 308 -35.12 23.27 -10.93
N LEU A 309 -36.33 22.68 -10.95
CA LEU A 309 -36.63 21.46 -10.20
C LEU A 309 -35.79 20.28 -10.70
N VAL A 310 -35.58 20.18 -12.02
CA VAL A 310 -34.75 19.11 -12.61
C VAL A 310 -33.27 19.24 -12.20
N VAL A 311 -32.74 20.47 -12.19
CA VAL A 311 -31.35 20.70 -11.73
C VAL A 311 -31.21 20.38 -10.24
N LEU A 312 -32.16 20.82 -9.41
CA LEU A 312 -32.18 20.48 -7.98
C LEU A 312 -32.29 18.97 -7.75
N PHE A 313 -33.12 18.27 -8.53
CA PHE A 313 -33.22 16.82 -8.48
C PHE A 313 -31.90 16.15 -8.85
N ALA A 314 -31.23 16.58 -9.91
CA ALA A 314 -29.92 16.05 -10.30
C ALA A 314 -28.87 16.25 -9.21
N ILE A 315 -28.82 17.43 -8.57
CA ILE A 315 -27.95 17.71 -7.43
C ILE A 315 -28.31 16.83 -6.23
N GLY A 316 -29.60 16.66 -5.93
CA GLY A 316 -30.07 15.79 -4.85
C GLY A 316 -29.70 14.32 -5.05
N VAL A 317 -29.78 13.82 -6.29
CA VAL A 317 -29.35 12.46 -6.65
C VAL A 317 -27.83 12.31 -6.53
N LEU A 318 -27.05 13.31 -6.94
CA LEU A 318 -25.59 13.33 -6.73
C LEU A 318 -25.24 13.30 -5.24
N PHE A 319 -25.91 14.09 -4.42
CA PHE A 319 -25.71 14.11 -2.96
C PHE A 319 -26.09 12.78 -2.31
N ALA A 320 -27.20 12.18 -2.72
CA ALA A 320 -27.59 10.84 -2.28
C ALA A 320 -26.57 9.77 -2.71
N GLY A 321 -26.01 9.87 -3.91
CA GLY A 321 -24.91 9.02 -4.39
C GLY A 321 -23.64 9.18 -3.55
N TYR A 322 -23.25 10.40 -3.20
CA TYR A 322 -22.13 10.67 -2.30
C TYR A 322 -22.33 10.03 -0.92
N LEU A 323 -23.51 10.21 -0.32
CA LEU A 323 -23.86 9.56 0.95
C LEU A 323 -23.84 8.03 0.83
N GLY A 324 -24.34 7.49 -0.29
CA GLY A 324 -24.28 6.06 -0.59
C GLY A 324 -22.84 5.55 -0.64
N PHE A 325 -21.97 6.24 -1.38
CA PHE A 325 -20.56 5.88 -1.50
C PHE A 325 -19.82 5.91 -0.16
N SER A 326 -20.11 6.90 0.70
CA SER A 326 -19.50 6.99 2.04
C SER A 326 -19.85 5.81 2.98
N ARG A 327 -20.86 5.00 2.63
CA ARG A 327 -21.28 3.82 3.39
C ARG A 327 -20.82 2.49 2.80
N ILE A 328 -20.29 2.49 1.58
CA ILE A 328 -19.80 1.27 0.92
C ILE A 328 -18.44 0.92 1.53
N GLY A 329 -18.29 -0.34 1.95
CA GLY A 329 -17.01 -0.88 2.44
C GLY A 329 -15.98 -1.08 1.33
N GLY A 330 -14.71 -1.24 1.69
CA GLY A 330 -13.60 -1.43 0.75
C GLY A 330 -13.00 -2.82 0.81
N GLU A 331 -12.71 -3.43 -0.35
CA GLU A 331 -11.98 -4.70 -0.46
C GLU A 331 -11.03 -4.71 -1.67
N PHE A 332 -9.98 -5.54 -1.67
CA PHE A 332 -9.05 -5.59 -2.80
C PHE A 332 -9.73 -6.17 -4.05
N ILE A 333 -10.06 -7.45 -4.00
CA ILE A 333 -10.72 -8.21 -5.07
C ILE A 333 -11.68 -9.19 -4.40
N PRO A 334 -12.87 -9.44 -4.97
CA PRO A 334 -13.76 -10.47 -4.45
C PRO A 334 -13.09 -11.84 -4.43
N LYS A 335 -13.33 -12.62 -3.38
CA LYS A 335 -12.76 -13.97 -3.23
C LYS A 335 -13.22 -14.88 -4.37
N LEU A 336 -12.28 -15.54 -5.04
CA LEU A 336 -12.55 -16.48 -6.12
C LEU A 336 -12.99 -17.83 -5.54
N ALA A 337 -14.08 -18.41 -6.04
CA ALA A 337 -14.47 -19.77 -5.64
C ALA A 337 -13.68 -20.82 -6.44
N GLU A 338 -12.63 -21.38 -5.83
CA GLU A 338 -11.79 -22.44 -6.41
C GLU A 338 -12.47 -23.82 -6.34
N GLY A 339 -13.34 -24.02 -5.35
CA GLY A 339 -14.08 -25.25 -5.12
C GLY A 339 -13.36 -26.33 -4.31
N ASP A 340 -12.10 -26.13 -3.92
CA ASP A 340 -11.37 -26.99 -2.98
C ASP A 340 -10.96 -26.17 -1.76
N PHE A 341 -10.69 -26.83 -0.63
CA PHE A 341 -10.17 -26.18 0.58
C PHE A 341 -8.77 -26.62 0.93
N VAL A 342 -8.05 -25.71 1.57
CA VAL A 342 -6.87 -26.01 2.39
C VAL A 342 -7.20 -25.63 3.82
N ILE A 343 -7.19 -26.62 4.69
CA ILE A 343 -7.36 -26.45 6.13
C ILE A 343 -5.97 -26.53 6.75
N SER A 344 -5.51 -25.41 7.27
CA SER A 344 -4.25 -25.29 7.97
C SER A 344 -4.50 -25.55 9.45
N VAL A 345 -3.85 -26.56 10.00
CA VAL A 345 -3.94 -26.92 11.42
C VAL A 345 -2.56 -26.82 12.03
N LEU A 346 -2.44 -25.96 13.06
CA LEU A 346 -1.25 -25.83 13.86
C LEU A 346 -1.49 -26.47 15.23
N LEU A 347 -0.65 -27.45 15.55
CA LEU A 347 -0.63 -28.15 16.83
C LEU A 347 0.20 -27.38 17.86
N PRO A 348 0.11 -27.72 19.15
CA PRO A 348 1.03 -27.20 20.15
C PRO A 348 2.49 -27.43 19.76
N VAL A 349 3.31 -26.41 20.00
CA VAL A 349 4.74 -26.42 19.71
C VAL A 349 5.43 -27.62 20.39
N GLY A 350 6.34 -28.28 19.68
CA GLY A 350 7.07 -29.45 20.18
C GLY A 350 6.32 -30.78 20.03
N THR A 351 5.15 -30.79 19.36
CA THR A 351 4.47 -32.03 18.99
C THR A 351 5.35 -32.87 18.06
N SER A 352 5.49 -34.17 18.36
CA SER A 352 6.32 -35.07 17.55
C SER A 352 5.66 -35.38 16.21
N PRO A 353 6.43 -35.63 15.12
CA PRO A 353 5.86 -35.98 13.82
C PRO A 353 4.90 -37.18 13.85
N THR A 354 5.19 -38.16 14.71
CA THR A 354 4.34 -39.36 14.88
C THR A 354 2.99 -39.00 15.49
N GLU A 355 2.96 -38.13 16.50
CA GLU A 355 1.71 -37.68 17.10
C GLU A 355 0.94 -36.75 16.16
N THR A 356 1.65 -35.88 15.44
CA THR A 356 1.08 -35.06 14.37
C THR A 356 0.36 -35.94 13.33
N MET A 357 1.03 -36.97 12.80
CA MET A 357 0.42 -37.93 11.87
C MET A 357 -0.82 -38.63 12.45
N ARG A 358 -0.76 -39.09 13.70
CA ARG A 358 -1.87 -39.77 14.37
C ARG A 358 -3.11 -38.87 14.47
N LEU A 359 -2.92 -37.59 14.82
CA LEU A 359 -4.00 -36.60 14.87
C LEU A 359 -4.50 -36.26 13.46
N GLY A 360 -3.59 -36.18 12.48
CA GLY A 360 -3.93 -35.99 11.08
C GLY A 360 -4.89 -37.05 10.56
N ASP A 361 -4.56 -38.33 10.74
CA ASP A 361 -5.42 -39.46 10.36
C ASP A 361 -6.80 -39.40 11.06
N GLN A 362 -6.84 -38.94 12.30
CA GLN A 362 -8.09 -38.82 13.07
C GLN A 362 -8.97 -37.67 12.53
N ILE A 363 -8.35 -36.53 12.20
CA ILE A 363 -9.04 -35.38 11.59
C ILE A 363 -9.60 -35.75 10.21
N GLU A 364 -8.81 -36.43 9.37
CA GLU A 364 -9.25 -36.91 8.05
C GLU A 364 -10.50 -37.79 8.16
N LYS A 365 -10.50 -38.75 9.10
CA LYS A 365 -11.64 -39.65 9.35
C LYS A 365 -12.90 -38.89 9.76
N GLU A 366 -12.79 -37.96 10.70
CA GLU A 366 -13.96 -37.21 11.19
C GLU A 366 -14.50 -36.25 10.12
N LEU A 367 -13.65 -35.63 9.30
CA LEU A 367 -14.09 -34.81 8.18
C LEU A 367 -14.85 -35.65 7.13
N ILE A 368 -14.28 -36.77 6.68
CA ILE A 368 -14.91 -37.65 5.67
C ILE A 368 -16.23 -38.21 6.20
N LYS A 369 -16.27 -38.62 7.47
CA LYS A 369 -17.47 -39.15 8.12
C LYS A 369 -18.57 -38.10 8.26
N ALA A 370 -18.21 -36.86 8.56
CA ALA A 370 -19.18 -35.76 8.73
C ALA A 370 -19.73 -35.26 7.38
N PHE A 371 -18.95 -35.35 6.29
CA PHE A 371 -19.27 -34.78 4.98
C PHE A 371 -19.05 -35.78 3.83
N PRO A 372 -19.75 -36.93 3.84
CA PRO A 372 -19.52 -38.00 2.85
C PRO A 372 -20.01 -37.64 1.44
N ASP A 373 -20.94 -36.69 1.31
CA ASP A 373 -21.47 -36.25 0.01
C ASP A 373 -20.66 -35.09 -0.58
N GLU A 374 -20.06 -34.25 0.27
CA GLU A 374 -19.32 -33.05 -0.10
C GLU A 374 -17.82 -33.29 -0.33
N ILE A 375 -17.19 -34.19 0.43
CA ILE A 375 -15.75 -34.45 0.36
C ILE A 375 -15.47 -35.64 -0.55
N ALA A 376 -14.68 -35.41 -1.60
CA ALA A 376 -14.20 -36.47 -2.48
C ALA A 376 -12.92 -37.14 -1.94
N LYS A 377 -12.00 -36.34 -1.37
CA LYS A 377 -10.71 -36.80 -0.88
C LYS A 377 -10.12 -35.83 0.15
N VAL A 378 -9.36 -36.35 1.11
CA VAL A 378 -8.55 -35.53 2.01
C VAL A 378 -7.12 -36.01 2.02
N VAL A 379 -6.19 -35.09 1.81
CA VAL A 379 -4.74 -35.34 1.90
C VAL A 379 -4.12 -34.38 2.90
N SER A 380 -3.51 -34.89 3.96
CA SER A 380 -2.72 -34.07 4.89
C SER A 380 -1.26 -34.04 4.51
N LYS A 381 -0.72 -32.83 4.38
CA LYS A 381 0.72 -32.57 4.26
C LYS A 381 1.24 -32.12 5.61
N ILE A 382 2.24 -32.81 6.12
CA ILE A 382 2.83 -32.55 7.44
C ILE A 382 4.26 -32.09 7.25
N GLY A 383 4.63 -30.96 7.86
CA GLY A 383 5.99 -30.43 7.78
C GLY A 383 6.45 -30.08 6.35
N THR A 384 7.74 -30.19 6.11
CA THR A 384 8.43 -29.73 4.89
C THR A 384 8.65 -30.86 3.89
N SER A 385 8.47 -30.59 2.59
CA SER A 385 8.87 -31.50 1.51
C SER A 385 10.38 -31.60 1.34
N GLU A 386 10.87 -32.69 0.74
CA GLU A 386 12.32 -32.92 0.53
C GLU A 386 13.02 -31.77 -0.22
N ILE A 387 12.32 -31.14 -1.16
CA ILE A 387 12.73 -29.85 -1.72
C ILE A 387 12.11 -28.75 -0.83
N PRO A 388 12.90 -27.98 -0.06
CA PRO A 388 12.39 -27.01 0.90
C PRO A 388 12.00 -25.70 0.22
N THR A 389 11.08 -25.77 -0.75
CA THR A 389 10.44 -24.58 -1.34
C THR A 389 9.39 -23.97 -0.43
N ASP A 390 8.88 -24.75 0.52
CA ASP A 390 7.89 -24.38 1.52
C ASP A 390 8.30 -24.97 2.89
N PRO A 391 9.20 -24.30 3.64
CA PRO A 391 9.65 -24.80 4.93
C PRO A 391 8.56 -24.62 5.99
N GLN A 392 7.95 -25.74 6.40
CA GLN A 392 6.92 -25.80 7.43
C GLN A 392 7.42 -26.58 8.66
N PRO A 393 7.02 -26.14 9.88
CA PRO A 393 7.37 -26.84 11.10
C PRO A 393 6.61 -28.17 11.21
N LEU A 394 7.09 -29.08 12.06
CA LEU A 394 6.58 -30.46 12.14
C LEU A 394 5.23 -30.57 12.86
N GLU A 395 4.88 -29.56 13.65
CA GLU A 395 3.58 -29.37 14.29
C GLU A 395 2.51 -28.77 13.36
N TYR A 396 2.87 -28.44 12.12
CA TYR A 396 1.98 -27.86 11.13
C TYR A 396 1.49 -28.89 10.11
N GLN A 397 0.19 -28.89 9.86
CA GLN A 397 -0.49 -29.76 8.90
C GLN A 397 -1.37 -28.95 7.95
N GLU A 398 -1.32 -29.29 6.66
CA GLU A 398 -2.24 -28.78 5.65
C GLU A 398 -3.09 -29.91 5.10
N PHE A 399 -4.38 -29.89 5.41
CA PHE A 399 -5.35 -30.78 4.79
C PHE A 399 -5.84 -30.14 3.49
N VAL A 400 -5.45 -30.73 2.36
CA VAL A 400 -6.05 -30.45 1.05
C VAL A 400 -7.33 -31.27 0.95
N VAL A 401 -8.47 -30.60 1.02
CA VAL A 401 -9.80 -31.20 0.97
C VAL A 401 -10.38 -30.95 -0.42
N ASN A 402 -10.45 -31.99 -1.24
CA ASN A 402 -11.09 -31.92 -2.54
C ASN A 402 -12.59 -32.12 -2.38
N LEU A 403 -13.37 -31.23 -3.00
CA LEU A 403 -14.82 -31.31 -2.93
C LEU A 403 -15.43 -32.01 -4.16
N THR A 404 -16.59 -32.60 -3.96
CA THR A 404 -17.46 -33.05 -5.03
C THR A 404 -18.12 -31.85 -5.75
N ASP A 405 -18.81 -32.10 -6.87
CA ASP A 405 -19.55 -31.04 -7.56
C ASP A 405 -20.58 -30.42 -6.61
N LYS A 406 -20.65 -29.07 -6.58
CA LYS A 406 -21.56 -28.30 -5.72
C LYS A 406 -23.02 -28.75 -5.79
N LYS A 407 -23.46 -29.33 -6.90
CA LYS A 407 -24.83 -29.88 -7.04
C LYS A 407 -25.10 -31.09 -6.13
N GLN A 408 -24.07 -31.76 -5.64
CA GLN A 408 -24.15 -32.94 -4.78
C GLN A 408 -24.18 -32.57 -3.29
N TRP A 409 -23.87 -31.32 -2.94
CA TRP A 409 -23.76 -30.89 -1.55
C TRP A 409 -25.13 -30.89 -0.86
N LYS A 410 -25.20 -31.50 0.33
CA LYS A 410 -26.38 -31.52 1.18
C LYS A 410 -26.24 -30.59 2.38
N LYS A 411 -25.00 -30.36 2.84
CA LYS A 411 -24.64 -29.49 3.95
C LYS A 411 -23.91 -28.23 3.43
N GLY A 412 -24.44 -27.06 3.77
CA GLY A 412 -23.93 -25.76 3.31
C GLY A 412 -24.42 -25.39 1.90
N LYS A 413 -24.79 -24.11 1.69
CA LYS A 413 -25.29 -23.63 0.38
C LYS A 413 -24.17 -23.08 -0.51
N ASN A 414 -23.12 -22.58 0.12
CA ASN A 414 -21.93 -22.03 -0.51
C ASN A 414 -20.68 -22.49 0.24
N GLN A 415 -19.52 -22.05 -0.26
CA GLN A 415 -18.24 -22.45 0.26
C GLN A 415 -18.03 -21.86 1.67
N GLU A 416 -18.48 -20.64 1.93
CA GLU A 416 -18.41 -20.01 3.26
C GLU A 416 -19.22 -20.77 4.32
N ASP A 417 -20.45 -21.18 4.00
CA ASP A 417 -21.30 -21.99 4.88
C ASP A 417 -20.64 -23.33 5.20
N LEU A 418 -20.06 -23.99 4.19
CA LEU A 418 -19.38 -25.28 4.36
C LEU A 418 -18.12 -25.14 5.21
N ALA A 419 -17.37 -24.04 5.07
CA ALA A 419 -16.21 -23.75 5.91
C ALA A 419 -16.60 -23.62 7.40
N VAL A 420 -17.75 -23.00 7.71
CA VAL A 420 -18.28 -22.92 9.08
C VAL A 420 -18.64 -24.30 9.62
N GLU A 421 -19.21 -25.18 8.79
CA GLU A 421 -19.50 -26.55 9.19
C GLU A 421 -18.22 -27.39 9.41
N PHE A 422 -17.18 -27.23 8.58
CA PHE A 422 -15.87 -27.85 8.81
C PHE A 422 -15.26 -27.39 10.14
N GLU A 423 -15.31 -26.08 10.41
CA GLU A 423 -14.81 -25.50 11.65
C GLU A 423 -15.49 -26.10 12.89
N LYS A 424 -16.80 -26.35 12.85
CA LYS A 424 -17.53 -27.00 13.94
C LYS A 424 -17.03 -28.41 14.25
N VAL A 425 -16.65 -29.18 13.23
CA VAL A 425 -16.07 -30.53 13.41
C VAL A 425 -14.67 -30.41 14.00
N LEU A 426 -13.84 -29.51 13.48
CA LEU A 426 -12.45 -29.35 13.93
C LEU A 426 -12.33 -28.78 15.35
N ARG A 427 -13.30 -27.97 15.80
CA ARG A 427 -13.37 -27.45 17.18
C ARG A 427 -13.57 -28.52 18.25
N GLN A 428 -13.89 -29.76 17.87
CA GLN A 428 -13.97 -30.90 18.80
C GLN A 428 -12.58 -31.33 19.30
N PHE A 429 -11.52 -30.97 18.58
CA PHE A 429 -10.14 -31.27 18.94
C PHE A 429 -9.56 -30.10 19.77
N PRO A 430 -9.21 -30.31 21.05
CA PRO A 430 -8.71 -29.24 21.89
C PRO A 430 -7.29 -28.82 21.50
N GLY A 431 -7.02 -27.52 21.56
CA GLY A 431 -5.67 -26.97 21.36
C GLY A 431 -5.23 -26.78 19.92
N LEU A 432 -6.12 -26.97 18.94
CA LEU A 432 -5.84 -26.70 17.52
C LEU A 432 -6.04 -25.22 17.19
N VAL A 433 -5.10 -24.64 16.45
CA VAL A 433 -5.31 -23.38 15.73
C VAL A 433 -5.64 -23.73 14.28
N ILE A 434 -6.82 -23.33 13.82
CA ILE A 434 -7.38 -23.72 12.53
C ILE A 434 -7.52 -22.48 11.65
N ALA A 435 -7.07 -22.57 10.40
CA ALA A 435 -7.35 -21.58 9.37
C ALA A 435 -7.84 -22.29 8.10
N ILE A 436 -9.01 -21.88 7.60
CA ILE A 436 -9.65 -22.49 6.42
C ILE A 436 -9.56 -21.50 5.27
N GLN A 437 -8.94 -21.93 4.16
CA GLN A 437 -8.73 -21.13 2.96
C GLN A 437 -8.85 -22.00 1.70
N GLN A 438 -8.61 -21.41 0.54
CA GLN A 438 -8.55 -22.12 -0.73
C GLN A 438 -7.10 -22.29 -1.20
N PRO A 439 -6.79 -23.29 -2.06
CA PRO A 439 -5.42 -23.59 -2.44
C PRO A 439 -4.63 -22.44 -3.09
N ILE A 440 -5.21 -21.69 -4.03
CA ILE A 440 -4.55 -20.55 -4.69
C ILE A 440 -4.57 -19.35 -3.76
N GLU A 441 -5.70 -19.05 -3.11
CA GLU A 441 -5.83 -17.99 -2.09
C GLU A 441 -4.74 -18.10 -1.02
N ASN A 442 -4.59 -19.26 -0.39
CA ASN A 442 -3.59 -19.54 0.63
C ASN A 442 -2.16 -19.23 0.12
N ARG A 443 -1.82 -19.73 -1.07
CA ARG A 443 -0.47 -19.57 -1.63
C ARG A 443 -0.20 -18.17 -2.13
N VAL A 444 -1.21 -17.45 -2.61
CA VAL A 444 -1.09 -16.05 -2.98
C VAL A 444 -0.92 -15.20 -1.72
N ASN A 445 -1.73 -15.40 -0.68
CA ASN A 445 -1.60 -14.69 0.59
C ASN A 445 -0.22 -14.88 1.22
N GLU A 446 0.28 -16.11 1.25
CA GLU A 446 1.62 -16.43 1.74
C GLU A 446 2.72 -15.67 0.98
N LEU A 447 2.66 -15.68 -0.35
CA LEU A 447 3.64 -14.98 -1.20
C LEU A 447 3.53 -13.45 -1.12
N MET A 448 2.34 -12.92 -0.84
CA MET A 448 2.07 -11.47 -0.77
C MET A 448 2.42 -10.88 0.60
N GLY A 449 1.83 -11.44 1.65
CA GLY A 449 1.86 -10.88 3.00
C GLY A 449 2.87 -11.54 3.92
N GLY A 450 3.49 -12.65 3.50
CA GLY A 450 4.29 -13.51 4.38
C GLY A 450 3.44 -14.17 5.47
N SER A 451 2.12 -14.23 5.27
CA SER A 451 1.12 -14.75 6.19
C SER A 451 -0.03 -15.34 5.37
N ARG A 452 -0.59 -16.45 5.87
CA ARG A 452 -1.68 -17.19 5.22
C ARG A 452 -3.04 -16.69 5.67
N THR A 453 -3.20 -15.39 5.81
CA THR A 453 -4.46 -14.77 6.24
C THR A 453 -4.71 -13.51 5.44
N ASP A 454 -5.96 -13.07 5.38
CA ASP A 454 -6.37 -11.88 4.62
C ASP A 454 -5.59 -10.63 5.06
N VAL A 455 -5.41 -10.47 6.38
CA VAL A 455 -4.67 -9.36 6.99
C VAL A 455 -3.58 -9.91 7.90
N SER A 456 -2.41 -9.27 7.88
CA SER A 456 -1.29 -9.57 8.77
C SER A 456 -0.84 -8.33 9.52
N VAL A 457 -0.88 -8.35 10.85
CA VAL A 457 -0.30 -7.30 11.70
C VAL A 457 1.17 -7.65 11.95
N LYS A 458 2.08 -6.91 11.32
CA LYS A 458 3.53 -7.02 11.45
C LYS A 458 4.01 -6.13 12.58
N LEU A 459 4.40 -6.72 13.70
CA LEU A 459 5.00 -6.04 14.84
C LEU A 459 6.53 -6.14 14.76
N PHE A 460 7.21 -5.02 14.63
CA PHE A 460 8.67 -4.93 14.56
C PHE A 460 9.26 -4.51 15.90
N GLY A 461 10.45 -5.04 16.24
CA GLY A 461 11.17 -4.72 17.47
C GLY A 461 12.42 -5.58 17.63
N GLU A 462 13.32 -5.22 18.55
CA GLU A 462 14.60 -5.94 18.71
C GLU A 462 14.49 -7.14 19.67
N ASP A 463 13.74 -6.97 20.76
CA ASP A 463 13.57 -7.98 21.80
C ASP A 463 12.32 -8.85 21.57
N LEU A 464 12.51 -10.17 21.60
CA LEU A 464 11.49 -11.20 21.33
C LEU A 464 10.46 -11.31 22.45
N ASP A 465 10.86 -11.08 23.70
CA ASP A 465 9.96 -11.10 24.86
C ASP A 465 8.95 -9.95 24.78
N THR A 466 9.44 -8.75 24.48
CA THR A 466 8.61 -7.56 24.27
C THR A 466 7.69 -7.75 23.06
N LEU A 467 8.18 -8.32 21.96
CA LEU A 467 7.36 -8.66 20.79
C LEU A 467 6.22 -9.62 21.16
N SER A 468 6.51 -10.68 21.93
CA SER A 468 5.52 -11.66 22.37
C SER A 468 4.46 -11.00 23.27
N LEU A 469 4.87 -10.20 24.25
CA LEU A 469 3.95 -9.51 25.17
C LEU A 469 3.03 -8.53 24.43
N LYS A 470 3.59 -7.70 23.55
CA LYS A 470 2.82 -6.74 22.75
C LYS A 470 1.94 -7.44 21.72
N GLY A 471 2.42 -8.54 21.15
CA GLY A 471 1.63 -9.36 20.24
C GLY A 471 0.39 -9.94 20.91
N LYS A 472 0.50 -10.42 22.15
CA LYS A 472 -0.65 -10.88 22.94
C LYS A 472 -1.66 -9.77 23.22
N GLN A 473 -1.18 -8.57 23.57
CA GLN A 473 -2.05 -7.39 23.74
C GLN A 473 -2.81 -7.04 22.47
N ILE A 474 -2.15 -7.09 21.31
CA ILE A 474 -2.79 -6.89 20.01
C ILE A 474 -3.85 -7.96 19.74
N LEU A 475 -3.53 -9.24 19.98
CA LEU A 475 -4.47 -10.35 19.80
C LEU A 475 -5.75 -10.18 20.64
N ASP A 476 -5.62 -9.76 21.90
CA ASP A 476 -6.76 -9.52 22.80
C ASP A 476 -7.64 -8.36 22.33
N VAL A 477 -7.07 -7.37 21.63
CA VAL A 477 -7.82 -6.29 20.99
C VAL A 477 -8.53 -6.80 19.73
N LEU A 478 -7.82 -7.53 18.86
CA LEU A 478 -8.37 -8.07 17.60
C LEU A 478 -9.55 -9.02 17.85
N ARG A 479 -9.51 -9.87 18.89
CA ARG A 479 -10.59 -10.78 19.27
C ARG A 479 -11.92 -10.08 19.59
N LYS A 480 -11.90 -8.79 19.94
CA LYS A 480 -13.10 -8.00 20.30
C LYS A 480 -13.69 -7.24 19.11
N ILE A 481 -13.08 -7.34 17.93
CA ILE A 481 -13.54 -6.64 16.72
C ILE A 481 -14.48 -7.57 15.97
N GLU A 482 -15.70 -7.07 15.71
CA GLU A 482 -16.67 -7.79 14.90
C GLU A 482 -16.12 -7.97 13.48
N GLY A 483 -16.24 -9.17 12.93
CA GLY A 483 -15.77 -9.53 11.59
C GLY A 483 -14.34 -10.11 11.54
N VAL A 484 -13.58 -10.06 12.63
CA VAL A 484 -12.27 -10.74 12.73
C VAL A 484 -12.49 -12.22 13.09
N THR A 485 -12.00 -13.13 12.24
CA THR A 485 -12.07 -14.59 12.46
C THR A 485 -10.69 -15.23 12.25
N ASP A 486 -10.56 -16.51 12.62
CA ASP A 486 -9.38 -17.34 12.34
C ASP A 486 -8.04 -16.68 12.74
N ILE A 487 -8.00 -16.07 13.92
CA ILE A 487 -6.81 -15.36 14.38
C ILE A 487 -5.66 -16.35 14.59
N GLN A 488 -4.59 -16.19 13.82
CA GLN A 488 -3.38 -16.97 13.93
C GLN A 488 -2.48 -16.39 15.03
N GLU A 489 -2.46 -17.06 16.18
CA GLU A 489 -1.55 -16.74 17.29
C GLU A 489 -0.17 -17.34 17.04
N VAL A 490 0.82 -16.50 16.72
CA VAL A 490 2.21 -16.94 16.59
C VAL A 490 2.86 -16.97 17.97
N ARG A 491 3.15 -18.18 18.46
CA ARG A 491 3.89 -18.38 19.70
C ARG A 491 5.38 -18.24 19.44
N VAL A 492 5.97 -17.18 19.97
CA VAL A 492 7.41 -16.89 19.84
C VAL A 492 8.26 -17.95 20.54
N PHE A 493 7.81 -18.46 21.69
CA PHE A 493 8.49 -19.45 22.51
C PHE A 493 7.65 -20.70 22.70
N GLY A 494 8.32 -21.80 23.03
CA GLY A 494 7.65 -23.05 23.45
C GLY A 494 8.26 -24.31 22.88
N LEU A 495 9.34 -24.21 22.08
CA LEU A 495 10.04 -25.38 21.56
C LEU A 495 10.96 -25.95 22.64
N PRO A 496 10.73 -27.18 23.14
CA PRO A 496 11.63 -27.81 24.09
C PRO A 496 12.97 -28.07 23.39
N GLN A 497 14.03 -27.44 23.88
CA GLN A 497 15.39 -27.62 23.38
C GLN A 497 16.32 -28.09 24.48
N LEU A 498 17.30 -28.91 24.10
CA LEU A 498 18.41 -29.28 24.97
C LEU A 498 19.56 -28.31 24.71
N ASN A 499 19.77 -27.41 25.66
CA ASN A 499 20.82 -26.41 25.58
C ASN A 499 22.10 -26.93 26.23
N VAL A 500 23.16 -27.09 25.42
CA VAL A 500 24.50 -27.52 25.88
C VAL A 500 25.37 -26.28 26.06
N LYS A 501 25.40 -25.76 27.29
CA LYS A 501 26.15 -24.56 27.65
C LYS A 501 27.60 -24.92 27.99
N TYR A 502 28.52 -24.50 27.13
CA TYR A 502 29.94 -24.84 27.29
C TYR A 502 30.60 -24.14 28.47
N ASN A 503 31.29 -24.93 29.30
CA ASN A 503 32.19 -24.41 30.32
C ASN A 503 33.58 -24.21 29.71
N ARG A 504 33.86 -22.97 29.26
CA ARG A 504 35.11 -22.63 28.57
C ARG A 504 36.35 -22.84 29.44
N GLU A 505 36.25 -22.71 30.76
CA GLU A 505 37.36 -22.93 31.69
C GLU A 505 37.73 -24.42 31.76
N GLN A 506 36.74 -25.28 31.95
CA GLN A 506 36.95 -26.74 31.97
C GLN A 506 37.42 -27.26 30.61
N MET A 507 36.84 -26.75 29.52
CA MET A 507 37.32 -27.05 28.17
C MET A 507 38.80 -26.70 27.98
N ALA A 508 39.24 -25.54 28.48
CA ALA A 508 40.64 -25.12 28.40
C ALA A 508 41.55 -26.01 29.25
N PHE A 509 41.11 -26.39 30.46
CA PHE A 509 41.84 -27.29 31.36
C PHE A 509 42.11 -28.65 30.72
N TYR A 510 41.08 -29.25 30.11
CA TYR A 510 41.19 -30.55 29.43
C TYR A 510 41.69 -30.46 27.97
N GLY A 511 41.92 -29.26 27.45
CA GLY A 511 42.34 -29.05 26.06
C GLY A 511 41.31 -29.46 25.00
N ILE A 512 40.02 -29.52 25.36
CA ILE A 512 38.90 -29.91 24.49
C ILE A 512 38.42 -28.70 23.68
N THR A 513 38.23 -28.89 22.38
CA THR A 513 37.73 -27.83 21.49
C THR A 513 36.21 -27.88 21.33
N THR A 514 35.59 -26.74 21.01
CA THR A 514 34.15 -26.67 20.70
C THR A 514 33.79 -27.53 19.48
N ALA A 515 34.69 -27.60 18.49
CA ALA A 515 34.51 -28.42 17.30
C ALA A 515 34.40 -29.92 17.66
N GLN A 516 35.21 -30.38 18.62
CA GLN A 516 35.17 -31.76 19.08
C GLN A 516 33.86 -32.09 19.79
N ILE A 517 33.41 -31.21 20.71
CA ILE A 517 32.11 -31.37 21.39
C ILE A 517 30.97 -31.43 20.37
N ASN A 518 30.93 -30.48 19.43
CA ASN A 518 29.90 -30.42 18.40
C ASN A 518 29.90 -31.66 17.51
N ARG A 519 31.08 -32.14 17.10
CA ARG A 519 31.19 -33.38 16.31
C ARG A 519 30.67 -34.58 17.08
N THR A 520 31.01 -34.74 18.36
CA THR A 520 30.52 -35.85 19.18
C THR A 520 29.00 -35.81 19.34
N ILE A 521 28.41 -34.64 19.62
CA ILE A 521 26.95 -34.47 19.72
C ILE A 521 26.28 -34.75 18.37
N GLN A 522 26.83 -34.23 17.28
CA GLN A 522 26.32 -34.44 15.92
C GLN A 522 26.37 -35.92 15.53
N THR A 523 27.48 -36.61 15.76
CA THR A 523 27.60 -38.05 15.51
C THR A 523 26.63 -38.84 16.39
N ALA A 524 26.46 -38.47 17.66
CA ALA A 524 25.55 -39.15 18.56
C ALA A 524 24.07 -39.05 18.12
N PHE A 525 23.59 -37.85 17.80
CA PHE A 525 22.15 -37.60 17.59
C PHE A 525 21.74 -37.48 16.12
N ALA A 526 22.32 -36.53 15.38
CA ALA A 526 21.98 -36.29 13.98
C ALA A 526 22.53 -37.42 13.07
N GLY A 527 23.62 -38.04 13.51
CA GLY A 527 24.42 -38.97 12.72
C GLY A 527 25.38 -38.22 11.80
N THR A 528 26.62 -38.69 11.71
CA THR A 528 27.63 -38.12 10.79
C THR A 528 27.77 -39.01 9.57
N SER A 529 27.74 -38.43 8.37
CA SER A 529 27.96 -39.18 7.13
C SER A 529 29.40 -39.69 7.09
N ALA A 530 29.56 -41.01 7.07
CA ALA A 530 30.83 -41.71 6.92
C ALA A 530 31.17 -41.98 5.44
N GLY A 531 30.19 -41.86 4.54
CA GLY A 531 30.36 -42.02 3.10
C GLY A 531 29.04 -42.16 2.36
N ILE A 532 29.12 -42.47 1.07
CA ILE A 532 27.97 -42.74 0.19
C ILE A 532 28.13 -44.16 -0.38
N ILE A 533 27.08 -44.96 -0.27
CA ILE A 533 26.95 -46.26 -0.92
C ILE A 533 26.19 -46.06 -2.24
N TYR A 534 26.70 -46.67 -3.30
CA TYR A 534 26.09 -46.61 -4.63
C TYR A 534 25.45 -47.94 -4.95
N GLU A 535 24.18 -47.91 -5.36
CA GLU A 535 23.44 -49.06 -5.86
C GLU A 535 22.95 -48.73 -7.27
N ASN A 536 23.73 -49.12 -8.29
CA ASN A 536 23.55 -48.68 -9.67
C ASN A 536 23.55 -47.14 -9.77
N GLU A 537 22.41 -46.55 -10.14
CA GLU A 537 22.20 -45.10 -10.26
C GLU A 537 21.77 -44.46 -8.92
N LYS A 538 21.36 -45.26 -7.93
CA LYS A 538 20.88 -44.79 -6.61
C LYS A 538 22.06 -44.54 -5.67
N ARG A 539 21.86 -43.61 -4.73
CA ARG A 539 22.88 -43.21 -3.74
C ARG A 539 22.26 -43.18 -2.35
N PHE A 540 22.92 -43.82 -1.39
CA PHE A 540 22.50 -43.87 0.00
C PHE A 540 23.62 -43.38 0.91
N ALA A 541 23.29 -42.57 1.92
CA ALA A 541 24.27 -42.09 2.89
C ALA A 541 24.58 -43.19 3.93
N LEU A 542 25.85 -43.55 4.07
CA LEU A 542 26.33 -44.35 5.21
C LEU A 542 26.53 -43.40 6.39
N THR A 543 25.83 -43.63 7.49
CA THR A 543 25.80 -42.70 8.63
C THR A 543 26.15 -43.42 9.92
N LEU A 544 27.05 -42.84 10.72
CA LEU A 544 27.37 -43.32 12.06
C LEU A 544 26.50 -42.58 13.08
N ARG A 545 25.79 -43.32 13.94
CA ARG A 545 24.91 -42.77 14.98
C ARG A 545 24.89 -43.64 16.23
N LEU A 546 24.61 -43.07 17.40
CA LEU A 546 24.37 -43.86 18.61
C LEU A 546 23.06 -44.67 18.50
N GLY A 547 23.02 -45.82 19.20
CA GLY A 547 21.84 -46.68 19.27
C GLY A 547 20.59 -45.95 19.80
N ASN A 548 19.39 -46.45 19.48
CA ASN A 548 18.15 -45.77 19.85
C ASN A 548 17.91 -45.71 21.38
N ARG A 549 18.31 -46.75 22.12
CA ARG A 549 18.15 -46.84 23.58
C ARG A 549 18.95 -45.76 24.33
N ASP A 550 20.13 -45.43 23.83
CA ASP A 550 21.05 -44.48 24.45
C ASP A 550 20.73 -43.02 24.11
N ARG A 551 19.78 -42.76 23.21
CA ARG A 551 19.40 -41.40 22.78
C ARG A 551 18.13 -40.86 23.46
N GLN A 552 17.40 -41.70 24.17
CA GLN A 552 16.09 -41.33 24.76
C GLN A 552 16.20 -40.59 26.10
N LYS A 553 17.37 -40.55 26.73
CA LYS A 553 17.57 -39.94 28.06
C LYS A 553 18.56 -38.78 27.96
N VAL A 554 18.21 -37.62 28.51
CA VAL A 554 19.11 -36.45 28.60
C VAL A 554 20.41 -36.79 29.35
N ALA A 555 20.32 -37.62 30.38
CA ALA A 555 21.50 -38.09 31.12
C ALA A 555 22.54 -38.83 30.24
N ALA A 556 22.12 -39.43 29.13
CA ALA A 556 23.04 -40.08 28.20
C ALA A 556 23.90 -39.07 27.42
N ILE A 557 23.38 -37.85 27.20
CA ILE A 557 24.14 -36.75 26.58
C ILE A 557 25.31 -36.34 27.48
N GLY A 558 25.06 -36.19 28.78
CA GLY A 558 26.10 -35.83 29.75
C GLY A 558 27.21 -36.88 29.89
N ASN A 559 26.90 -38.13 29.56
CA ASN A 559 27.85 -39.24 29.60
C ASN A 559 28.54 -39.50 28.25
N LEU A 560 28.29 -38.69 27.21
CA LEU A 560 29.02 -38.79 25.95
C LEU A 560 30.52 -38.60 26.20
N VAL A 561 31.33 -39.49 25.64
CA VAL A 561 32.77 -39.53 25.87
C VAL A 561 33.49 -38.64 24.87
N LEU A 562 34.35 -37.77 25.39
CA LEU A 562 35.32 -36.96 24.67
C LEU A 562 36.72 -37.51 24.95
N LEU A 563 37.64 -37.34 24.01
CA LEU A 563 39.03 -37.76 24.17
C LEU A 563 39.91 -36.52 24.32
N ASP A 564 40.74 -36.45 25.36
CA ASP A 564 41.78 -35.42 25.44
C ASP A 564 42.94 -35.72 24.47
N LYS A 565 43.97 -34.87 24.47
CA LYS A 565 45.17 -35.04 23.63
C LYS A 565 45.99 -36.29 23.98
N ASP A 566 45.89 -36.76 25.22
CA ASP A 566 46.59 -37.91 25.75
C ASP A 566 45.77 -39.22 25.61
N GLY A 567 44.55 -39.12 25.08
CA GLY A 567 43.63 -40.24 24.86
C GLY A 567 42.79 -40.61 26.08
N GLN A 568 42.76 -39.79 27.13
CA GLN A 568 41.88 -40.00 28.29
C GLN A 568 40.43 -39.68 27.95
N THR A 569 39.52 -40.43 28.57
CA THR A 569 38.08 -40.31 28.36
C THR A 569 37.46 -39.31 29.33
N ILE A 570 36.86 -38.26 28.81
CA ILE A 570 36.23 -37.19 29.58
C ILE A 570 34.74 -37.15 29.25
N PRO A 571 33.83 -37.30 30.23
CA PRO A 571 32.40 -37.20 29.95
C PRO A 571 32.00 -35.75 29.68
N LEU A 572 31.06 -35.54 28.76
CA LEU A 572 30.62 -34.22 28.30
C LEU A 572 30.17 -33.30 29.44
N LYS A 573 29.56 -33.86 30.50
CA LYS A 573 29.11 -33.10 31.68
C LYS A 573 30.22 -32.34 32.43
N GLU A 574 31.48 -32.76 32.32
CA GLU A 574 32.62 -32.09 32.97
C GLU A 574 32.99 -30.79 32.25
N VAL A 575 32.65 -30.68 30.96
CA VAL A 575 33.01 -29.54 30.10
C VAL A 575 31.81 -28.76 29.56
N ALA A 576 30.59 -29.22 29.82
CA ALA A 576 29.36 -28.54 29.44
C ALA A 576 28.21 -28.83 30.40
N GLU A 577 27.40 -27.81 30.69
CA GLU A 577 26.13 -27.92 31.39
C GLU A 577 25.01 -28.21 30.38
N ILE A 578 24.14 -29.18 30.66
CA ILE A 578 23.07 -29.61 29.76
C ILE A 578 21.74 -29.34 30.44
N ASN A 579 21.00 -28.37 29.92
CA ASN A 579 19.72 -27.94 30.47
C ASN A 579 18.60 -28.08 29.44
N GLU A 580 17.41 -28.44 29.90
CA GLU A 580 16.18 -28.31 29.11
C GLU A 580 15.69 -26.86 29.22
N ASP A 581 15.49 -26.21 28.09
CA ASP A 581 15.01 -24.83 28.03
C ASP A 581 13.94 -24.69 26.92
N LEU A 582 13.10 -23.67 27.01
CA LEU A 582 12.11 -23.37 25.98
C LEU A 582 12.68 -22.33 25.02
N GLY A 583 13.08 -22.79 23.84
CA GLY A 583 13.63 -21.95 22.78
C GLY A 583 12.55 -21.25 21.96
N PRO A 584 12.96 -20.24 21.15
CA PRO A 584 12.10 -19.69 20.13
C PRO A 584 11.82 -20.73 19.04
N THR A 585 10.59 -20.76 18.53
CA THR A 585 10.16 -21.66 17.44
C THR A 585 10.68 -21.20 16.08
N GLU A 586 10.52 -19.91 15.81
CA GLU A 586 10.90 -19.25 14.58
C GLU A 586 11.31 -17.80 14.90
N ILE A 587 12.31 -17.28 14.19
CA ILE A 587 12.67 -15.85 14.26
C ILE A 587 12.48 -15.23 12.87
N GLY A 588 11.31 -14.62 12.66
CA GLY A 588 10.99 -13.91 11.44
C GLY A 588 11.76 -12.59 11.31
N HIS A 589 12.33 -12.35 10.14
CA HIS A 589 13.00 -11.09 9.80
C HIS A 589 12.41 -10.51 8.52
N GLU A 590 12.26 -9.18 8.49
CA GLU A 590 11.92 -8.43 7.29
C GLU A 590 12.76 -7.15 7.27
N ASN A 591 13.50 -6.94 6.16
CA ASN A 591 14.49 -5.86 6.04
C ASN A 591 15.49 -5.82 7.21
N LEU A 592 16.02 -6.98 7.61
CA LEU A 592 16.96 -7.20 8.73
C LEU A 592 16.41 -6.86 10.14
N ARG A 593 15.12 -6.53 10.26
CA ARG A 593 14.47 -6.30 11.55
C ARG A 593 13.69 -7.53 11.95
N ARG A 594 13.81 -7.93 13.22
CA ARG A 594 12.96 -8.99 13.78
C ARG A 594 11.51 -8.52 13.74
N ARG A 595 10.62 -9.44 13.37
CA ARG A 595 9.18 -9.20 13.34
C ARG A 595 8.41 -10.37 13.93
N LEU A 596 7.28 -10.03 14.54
CA LEU A 596 6.21 -10.97 14.87
C LEU A 596 5.03 -10.64 13.95
N SER A 597 4.53 -11.64 13.22
CA SER A 597 3.34 -11.49 12.38
C SER A 597 2.13 -12.14 13.03
N LEU A 598 1.04 -11.39 13.15
CA LEU A 598 -0.24 -11.86 13.68
C LEU A 598 -1.25 -11.83 12.54
N GLY A 599 -1.69 -13.00 12.09
CA GLY A 599 -2.63 -13.14 10.98
C GLY A 599 -4.08 -13.18 11.46
N PHE A 600 -5.01 -12.63 10.69
CA PHE A 600 -6.44 -12.89 10.87
C PHE A 600 -7.20 -12.78 9.53
N ASN A 601 -8.31 -13.51 9.44
CA ASN A 601 -9.23 -13.45 8.30
C ASN A 601 -10.41 -12.54 8.61
N ILE A 602 -11.09 -12.08 7.56
CA ILE A 602 -12.27 -11.23 7.70
C ILE A 602 -13.49 -11.95 7.14
N ARG A 603 -14.56 -12.03 7.93
CA ARG A 603 -15.85 -12.62 7.51
C ARG A 603 -17.02 -11.76 7.96
N GLY A 604 -18.02 -11.60 7.11
CA GLY A 604 -19.25 -10.87 7.42
C GLY A 604 -19.13 -9.34 7.46
N ARG A 605 -17.94 -8.78 7.22
CA ARG A 605 -17.67 -7.33 7.11
C ARG A 605 -16.61 -7.07 6.04
N ASP A 606 -16.42 -5.80 5.65
CA ASP A 606 -15.43 -5.39 4.64
C ASP A 606 -14.03 -5.20 5.21
N LEU A 607 -13.03 -5.38 4.34
CA LEU A 607 -11.60 -5.31 4.67
C LEU A 607 -11.20 -3.92 5.22
N GLU A 608 -11.60 -2.85 4.54
CA GLU A 608 -11.20 -1.48 4.90
C GLU A 608 -11.74 -1.07 6.29
N SER A 609 -13.02 -1.31 6.57
CA SER A 609 -13.62 -0.90 7.84
C SER A 609 -13.06 -1.67 9.04
N VAL A 610 -12.88 -2.98 8.90
CA VAL A 610 -12.33 -3.82 9.98
C VAL A 610 -10.89 -3.42 10.30
N VAL A 611 -10.04 -3.20 9.28
CA VAL A 611 -8.64 -2.80 9.52
C VAL A 611 -8.54 -1.39 10.08
N THR A 612 -9.37 -0.46 9.60
CA THR A 612 -9.40 0.92 10.13
C THR A 612 -9.83 0.93 11.60
N GLU A 613 -10.84 0.13 11.97
CA GLU A 613 -11.25 -0.07 13.36
C GLU A 613 -10.14 -0.71 14.21
N ALA A 614 -9.42 -1.70 13.64
CA ALA A 614 -8.30 -2.36 14.30
C ALA A 614 -7.14 -1.41 14.59
N ILE A 615 -6.72 -0.60 13.61
CA ILE A 615 -5.69 0.43 13.78
C ILE A 615 -6.09 1.37 14.93
N GLN A 616 -7.30 1.93 14.89
CA GLN A 616 -7.77 2.87 15.90
C GLN A 616 -7.83 2.26 17.31
N LYS A 617 -8.23 1.00 17.44
CA LYS A 617 -8.30 0.31 18.74
C LYS A 617 -6.91 -0.05 19.25
N ILE A 618 -6.00 -0.50 18.38
CA ILE A 618 -4.62 -0.84 18.75
C ILE A 618 -3.86 0.41 19.18
N ASP A 619 -3.94 1.52 18.44
CA ASP A 619 -3.26 2.78 18.78
C ASP A 619 -3.76 3.36 20.12
N LYS A 620 -5.02 3.15 20.48
CA LYS A 620 -5.60 3.60 21.75
C LYS A 620 -5.29 2.69 22.93
N GLN A 621 -5.22 1.37 22.73
CA GLN A 621 -5.15 0.38 23.82
C GLN A 621 -3.75 -0.21 24.04
N VAL A 622 -2.88 -0.20 23.01
CA VAL A 622 -1.55 -0.82 23.06
C VAL A 622 -0.46 0.24 22.95
N ILE A 623 0.11 0.64 24.10
CA ILE A 623 1.23 1.58 24.13
C ILE A 623 2.51 0.87 23.67
N MET A 624 3.12 1.34 22.58
CA MET A 624 4.36 0.79 22.01
C MET A 624 5.61 1.44 22.63
N PRO A 625 6.63 0.66 23.05
CA PRO A 625 7.94 1.18 23.44
C PRO A 625 8.69 1.81 22.25
N MET A 626 9.70 2.65 22.54
CA MET A 626 10.55 3.20 21.47
C MET A 626 11.25 2.08 20.68
N GLY A 627 11.29 2.23 19.36
CA GLY A 627 11.87 1.22 18.45
C GLY A 627 10.88 0.13 18.00
N TYR A 628 9.66 0.10 18.54
CA TYR A 628 8.61 -0.84 18.15
C TYR A 628 7.56 -0.17 17.26
N LYS A 629 7.12 -0.85 16.19
CA LYS A 629 5.98 -0.41 15.37
C LYS A 629 5.11 -1.58 14.96
N ALA A 630 3.81 -1.35 14.83
CA ALA A 630 2.88 -2.27 14.19
C ALA A 630 2.51 -1.74 12.80
N GLU A 631 2.55 -2.61 11.79
CA GLU A 631 2.09 -2.31 10.44
C GLU A 631 1.09 -3.36 9.97
N PHE A 632 0.14 -2.97 9.12
CA PHE A 632 -0.84 -3.88 8.54
C PHE A 632 -0.43 -4.21 7.12
N GLY A 633 -0.19 -5.51 6.87
CA GLY A 633 0.12 -6.11 5.58
C GLY A 633 -0.99 -7.06 5.12
N GLY A 634 -0.71 -7.80 4.03
CA GLY A 634 -1.68 -8.71 3.40
C GLY A 634 -2.51 -7.99 2.33
N GLU A 635 -3.77 -8.39 2.17
CA GLU A 635 -4.67 -7.79 1.17
C GLU A 635 -4.91 -6.30 1.42
N TYR A 636 -4.90 -5.85 2.68
CA TYR A 636 -5.09 -4.45 3.03
C TYR A 636 -3.99 -3.54 2.44
N GLU A 637 -2.73 -3.99 2.45
CA GLU A 637 -1.63 -3.22 1.87
C GLU A 637 -1.80 -3.08 0.35
N ASN A 638 -2.23 -4.16 -0.33
CA ASN A 638 -2.52 -4.15 -1.76
C ASN A 638 -3.71 -3.24 -2.09
N PHE A 639 -4.78 -3.33 -1.30
CA PHE A 639 -5.93 -2.44 -1.42
C PHE A 639 -5.56 -0.97 -1.25
N ARG A 640 -4.79 -0.62 -0.21
CA ARG A 640 -4.35 0.76 0.04
C ARG A 640 -3.51 1.29 -1.11
N ARG A 641 -2.53 0.52 -1.59
CA ARG A 641 -1.69 0.90 -2.75
C ARG A 641 -2.52 1.12 -4.01
N ALA A 642 -3.44 0.20 -4.30
CA ALA A 642 -4.30 0.30 -5.46
C ALA A 642 -5.29 1.48 -5.34
N LYS A 643 -5.84 1.75 -4.15
CA LYS A 643 -6.71 2.89 -3.86
C LYS A 643 -5.99 4.23 -4.03
N GLU A 644 -4.78 4.37 -3.47
CA GLU A 644 -3.92 5.55 -3.66
C GLU A 644 -3.63 5.77 -5.15
N ARG A 645 -3.31 4.69 -5.89
CA ARG A 645 -3.05 4.78 -7.33
C ARG A 645 -4.30 5.18 -8.11
N LEU A 646 -5.45 4.56 -7.85
CA LEU A 646 -6.73 4.92 -8.48
C LEU A 646 -7.12 6.38 -8.16
N GLY A 647 -6.81 6.86 -6.96
CA GLY A 647 -6.99 8.26 -6.57
C GLY A 647 -6.24 9.26 -7.46
N VAL A 648 -5.16 8.83 -8.14
CA VAL A 648 -4.41 9.64 -9.12
C VAL A 648 -4.86 9.34 -10.55
N VAL A 649 -5.05 8.06 -10.86
CA VAL A 649 -5.36 7.54 -12.21
C VAL A 649 -6.74 7.97 -12.69
N VAL A 650 -7.76 7.96 -11.82
CA VAL A 650 -9.13 8.36 -12.18
C VAL A 650 -9.21 9.85 -12.55
N PRO A 651 -8.67 10.80 -11.76
CA PRO A 651 -8.61 12.21 -12.17
C PRO A 651 -7.88 12.45 -13.48
N ILE A 652 -6.77 11.75 -13.75
CA ILE A 652 -6.06 11.85 -15.03
C ILE A 652 -6.95 11.38 -16.18
N ALA A 653 -7.64 10.24 -16.03
CA ALA A 653 -8.59 9.73 -17.03
C ALA A 653 -9.67 10.79 -17.33
N LEU A 654 -10.25 11.34 -16.28
CA LEU A 654 -11.27 12.38 -16.31
C LEU A 654 -10.80 13.67 -17.01
N LEU A 655 -9.56 14.10 -16.77
CA LEU A 655 -8.95 15.24 -17.47
C LEU A 655 -8.72 14.96 -18.95
N ILE A 656 -8.29 13.75 -19.30
CA ILE A 656 -8.09 13.37 -20.70
C ILE A 656 -9.42 13.28 -21.45
N ILE A 657 -10.47 12.71 -20.84
CA ILE A 657 -11.83 12.73 -21.40
C ILE A 657 -12.26 14.18 -21.69
N PHE A 658 -12.07 15.08 -20.72
CA PHE A 658 -12.42 16.49 -20.90
C PHE A 658 -11.61 17.14 -22.04
N GLY A 659 -10.29 16.88 -22.11
CA GLY A 659 -9.44 17.37 -23.19
C GLY A 659 -9.87 16.90 -24.58
N LEU A 660 -10.29 15.63 -24.71
CA LEU A 660 -10.81 15.07 -25.96
C LEU A 660 -12.16 15.68 -26.33
N LEU A 661 -13.06 15.87 -25.36
CA LEU A 661 -14.33 16.56 -25.56
C LEU A 661 -14.11 18.00 -26.03
N PHE A 662 -13.16 18.71 -25.41
CA PHE A 662 -12.79 20.07 -25.80
C PHE A 662 -12.23 20.10 -27.23
N SER A 663 -11.33 19.17 -27.58
CA SER A 663 -10.80 19.05 -28.94
C SER A 663 -11.87 18.72 -29.98
N THR A 664 -12.95 18.04 -29.59
CA THR A 664 -14.00 17.60 -30.53
C THR A 664 -15.00 18.72 -30.84
N PHE A 665 -15.48 19.42 -29.80
CA PHE A 665 -16.53 20.44 -29.90
C PHE A 665 -16.00 21.87 -30.01
N GLY A 666 -14.73 22.11 -29.69
CA GLY A 666 -14.10 23.44 -29.80
C GLY A 666 -14.60 24.47 -28.79
N THR A 667 -15.57 24.13 -27.93
CA THR A 667 -16.12 25.01 -26.91
C THR A 667 -16.08 24.33 -25.54
N VAL A 668 -15.51 25.03 -24.53
CA VAL A 668 -15.49 24.56 -23.13
C VAL A 668 -16.89 24.24 -22.62
N ARG A 669 -17.87 24.99 -23.13
CA ARG A 669 -19.26 24.92 -22.73
C ARG A 669 -19.94 23.61 -23.12
N ASP A 670 -19.83 23.21 -24.38
CA ASP A 670 -20.42 21.93 -24.82
C ASP A 670 -19.66 20.75 -24.21
N SER A 671 -18.34 20.89 -24.02
CA SER A 671 -17.53 19.88 -23.32
C SER A 671 -17.97 19.68 -21.86
N LEU A 672 -18.13 20.76 -21.08
CA LEU A 672 -18.61 20.70 -19.70
C LEU A 672 -20.05 20.15 -19.60
N LEU A 673 -20.89 20.44 -20.59
CA LEU A 673 -22.25 19.95 -20.65
C LEU A 673 -22.28 18.43 -20.83
N ILE A 674 -21.52 17.90 -21.78
CA ILE A 674 -21.37 16.45 -21.98
C ILE A 674 -20.69 15.80 -20.76
N TYR A 675 -19.68 16.46 -20.21
CA TYR A 675 -18.93 15.97 -19.05
C TYR A 675 -19.80 15.82 -17.78
N THR A 676 -20.94 16.52 -17.70
CA THR A 676 -21.91 16.40 -16.60
C THR A 676 -22.56 15.01 -16.55
N VAL A 677 -22.53 14.25 -17.65
CA VAL A 677 -23.04 12.88 -17.70
C VAL A 677 -22.21 11.92 -16.84
N VAL A 678 -20.91 12.19 -16.66
CA VAL A 678 -19.98 11.32 -15.94
C VAL A 678 -20.30 11.18 -14.44
N PRO A 679 -20.48 12.27 -13.66
CA PRO A 679 -20.94 12.15 -12.28
C PRO A 679 -22.32 11.50 -12.16
N LEU A 680 -23.24 11.79 -13.09
CA LEU A 680 -24.59 11.24 -13.07
C LEU A 680 -24.59 9.72 -13.31
N SER A 681 -23.71 9.22 -14.17
CA SER A 681 -23.55 7.77 -14.37
C SER A 681 -22.98 7.08 -13.14
N ALA A 682 -22.03 7.72 -12.43
CA ALA A 682 -21.42 7.14 -11.23
C ALA A 682 -22.47 6.80 -10.15
N VAL A 683 -23.50 7.64 -10.00
CA VAL A 683 -24.53 7.44 -8.99
C VAL A 683 -25.27 6.12 -9.16
N GLY A 684 -25.61 5.72 -10.38
CA GLY A 684 -26.26 4.42 -10.61
C GLY A 684 -25.36 3.23 -10.31
N GLY A 685 -24.07 3.33 -10.63
CA GLY A 685 -23.10 2.30 -10.27
C GLY A 685 -23.01 2.11 -8.75
N ILE A 686 -22.95 3.21 -8.00
CA ILE A 686 -22.92 3.21 -6.52
C ILE A 686 -24.20 2.56 -5.96
N PHE A 687 -25.38 2.98 -6.42
CA PHE A 687 -26.64 2.41 -5.95
C PHE A 687 -26.79 0.93 -6.31
N SER A 688 -26.29 0.49 -7.46
CA SER A 688 -26.32 -0.93 -7.84
C SER A 688 -25.37 -1.79 -7.01
N LEU A 689 -24.22 -1.27 -6.58
CA LEU A 689 -23.36 -1.97 -5.61
C LEU A 689 -24.07 -2.11 -4.26
N LEU A 690 -24.67 -1.03 -3.74
CA LEU A 690 -25.43 -1.05 -2.49
C LEU A 690 -26.64 -2.00 -2.54
N ALA A 691 -27.42 -1.95 -3.61
CA ALA A 691 -28.60 -2.80 -3.78
C ALA A 691 -28.25 -4.28 -3.84
N ARG A 692 -27.03 -4.63 -4.29
CA ARG A 692 -26.53 -6.00 -4.33
C ARG A 692 -25.68 -6.38 -3.11
N GLY A 693 -25.50 -5.47 -2.14
CA GLY A 693 -24.67 -5.70 -0.97
C GLY A 693 -23.19 -5.97 -1.31
N MET A 694 -22.68 -5.38 -2.39
CA MET A 694 -21.28 -5.53 -2.80
C MET A 694 -20.44 -4.35 -2.33
N ASN A 695 -19.22 -4.65 -1.87
CA ASN A 695 -18.22 -3.66 -1.49
C ASN A 695 -17.58 -2.99 -2.73
N PHE A 696 -16.92 -1.87 -2.49
CA PHE A 696 -16.06 -1.26 -3.49
C PHE A 696 -14.75 -2.07 -3.61
N SER A 697 -14.55 -2.69 -4.77
CA SER A 697 -13.34 -3.43 -5.12
C SER A 697 -12.58 -2.78 -6.28
N ILE A 698 -11.34 -3.20 -6.53
CA ILE A 698 -10.59 -2.73 -7.70
C ILE A 698 -11.33 -3.08 -9.01
N SER A 699 -12.01 -4.23 -9.08
CA SER A 699 -12.90 -4.59 -10.20
C SER A 699 -14.05 -3.59 -10.39
N ALA A 700 -14.68 -3.14 -9.31
CA ALA A 700 -15.71 -2.11 -9.37
C ALA A 700 -15.15 -0.76 -9.84
N GLY A 701 -13.95 -0.39 -9.37
CA GLY A 701 -13.23 0.81 -9.81
C GLY A 701 -12.95 0.81 -11.33
N VAL A 702 -12.50 -0.32 -11.87
CA VAL A 702 -12.34 -0.51 -13.33
C VAL A 702 -13.70 -0.38 -14.05
N GLY A 703 -14.77 -0.91 -13.47
CA GLY A 703 -16.14 -0.74 -13.98
C GLY A 703 -16.58 0.73 -14.07
N PHE A 704 -16.27 1.55 -13.06
CA PHE A 704 -16.54 2.99 -13.11
C PHE A 704 -15.76 3.70 -14.23
N ILE A 705 -14.48 3.36 -14.38
CA ILE A 705 -13.63 3.88 -15.45
C ILE A 705 -14.27 3.56 -16.80
N ALA A 706 -14.60 2.29 -17.05
CA ALA A 706 -15.28 1.85 -18.27
C ALA A 706 -16.60 2.60 -18.51
N LEU A 707 -17.43 2.70 -17.46
CA LEU A 707 -18.72 3.40 -17.49
C LEU A 707 -18.57 4.86 -17.95
N PHE A 708 -17.55 5.59 -17.48
CA PHE A 708 -17.36 7.00 -17.85
C PHE A 708 -17.14 7.19 -19.35
N GLY A 709 -16.36 6.29 -19.99
CA GLY A 709 -16.15 6.33 -21.44
C GLY A 709 -17.45 6.12 -22.22
N ILE A 710 -18.25 5.13 -21.82
CA ILE A 710 -19.51 4.78 -22.49
C ILE A 710 -20.56 5.88 -22.27
N ALA A 711 -20.69 6.40 -21.05
CA ALA A 711 -21.69 7.41 -20.71
C ALA A 711 -21.46 8.72 -21.49
N VAL A 712 -20.19 9.10 -21.72
CA VAL A 712 -19.83 10.29 -22.50
C VAL A 712 -20.28 10.18 -23.96
N LEU A 713 -20.22 9.00 -24.57
CA LEU A 713 -20.63 8.78 -25.96
C LEU A 713 -22.11 9.12 -26.20
N ASN A 714 -22.99 8.75 -25.28
CA ASN A 714 -24.41 9.11 -25.34
C ASN A 714 -24.62 10.63 -25.31
N GLY A 715 -23.82 11.34 -24.50
CA GLY A 715 -23.84 12.80 -24.44
C GLY A 715 -23.34 13.44 -25.74
N ILE A 716 -22.29 12.89 -26.37
CA ILE A 716 -21.74 13.36 -27.65
C ILE A 716 -22.80 13.29 -28.76
N LEU A 717 -23.52 12.17 -28.86
CA LEU A 717 -24.54 11.97 -29.90
C LEU A 717 -25.71 12.98 -29.80
N LEU A 718 -26.19 13.26 -28.58
CA LEU A 718 -27.29 14.20 -28.35
C LEU A 718 -26.86 15.66 -28.60
N VAL A 719 -25.75 16.10 -28.00
CA VAL A 719 -25.28 17.48 -28.14
C VAL A 719 -24.82 17.77 -29.55
N GLY A 720 -24.18 16.80 -30.21
CA GLY A 720 -23.85 16.87 -31.64
C GLY A 720 -25.08 17.14 -32.51
N GLN A 721 -26.19 16.43 -32.28
CA GLN A 721 -27.44 16.68 -33.01
C GLN A 721 -28.03 18.05 -32.71
N PHE A 722 -28.03 18.48 -31.44
CA PHE A 722 -28.57 19.81 -31.09
C PHE A 722 -27.78 20.92 -31.79
N ASN A 723 -26.46 20.80 -31.87
CA ASN A 723 -25.62 21.77 -32.55
C ASN A 723 -25.85 21.74 -34.07
N ALA A 724 -25.93 20.55 -34.68
CA ALA A 724 -26.23 20.40 -36.10
C ALA A 724 -27.60 20.99 -36.50
N LEU A 725 -28.64 20.79 -35.69
CA LEU A 725 -29.96 21.41 -35.90
C LEU A 725 -29.93 22.93 -35.74
N GLY A 726 -29.02 23.45 -34.90
CA GLY A 726 -28.77 24.87 -34.76
C GLY A 726 -28.11 25.48 -36.00
N GLU A 727 -27.13 24.79 -36.57
CA GLU A 727 -26.48 25.19 -37.84
C GLU A 727 -27.46 25.14 -39.02
N LYS A 728 -28.42 24.19 -39.00
CA LYS A 728 -29.52 24.09 -39.98
C LYS A 728 -30.62 25.16 -39.82
N GLY A 729 -30.47 26.12 -38.91
CA GLY A 729 -31.33 27.31 -38.81
C GLY A 729 -32.55 27.19 -37.89
N ILE A 730 -32.69 26.12 -37.08
CA ILE A 730 -33.80 26.01 -36.11
C ILE A 730 -33.51 26.89 -34.89
N ILE A 731 -34.05 28.11 -34.88
CA ILE A 731 -33.76 29.14 -33.85
C ILE A 731 -34.47 28.84 -32.52
N ASN A 732 -35.67 28.25 -32.55
CA ASN A 732 -36.44 27.96 -31.35
C ASN A 732 -35.79 26.82 -30.55
N MET A 733 -35.24 27.16 -29.37
CA MET A 733 -34.51 26.23 -28.50
C MET A 733 -35.35 25.01 -28.09
N ARG A 734 -36.63 25.23 -27.78
CA ARG A 734 -37.51 24.16 -27.31
C ARG A 734 -37.82 23.17 -28.43
N GLU A 735 -38.06 23.70 -29.63
CA GLU A 735 -38.29 22.91 -30.83
C GLU A 735 -37.04 22.12 -31.23
N ARG A 736 -35.87 22.76 -31.22
CA ARG A 736 -34.56 22.14 -31.47
C ARG A 736 -34.31 20.94 -30.56
N ILE A 737 -34.60 21.09 -29.26
CA ILE A 737 -34.43 20.01 -28.29
C ILE A 737 -35.44 18.88 -28.55
N LEU A 738 -36.71 19.20 -28.76
CA LEU A 738 -37.74 18.17 -28.98
C LEU A 738 -37.45 17.35 -30.25
N LEU A 739 -37.08 18.03 -31.34
CA LEU A 739 -36.72 17.39 -32.60
C LEU A 739 -35.42 16.60 -32.46
N GLY A 740 -34.37 17.19 -31.89
CA GLY A 740 -33.08 16.52 -31.73
C GLY A 740 -33.12 15.30 -30.80
N VAL A 741 -33.93 15.35 -29.74
CA VAL A 741 -34.16 14.18 -28.89
C VAL A 741 -34.99 13.14 -29.64
N SER A 742 -36.03 13.52 -30.38
CA SER A 742 -36.82 12.59 -31.20
C SER A 742 -35.93 11.81 -32.18
N ASP A 743 -35.04 12.51 -32.89
CA ASP A 743 -34.14 11.91 -33.88
C ASP A 743 -33.12 10.94 -33.25
N ARG A 744 -32.64 11.26 -32.04
CA ARG A 744 -31.58 10.50 -31.37
C ARG A 744 -32.08 9.55 -30.28
N PHE A 745 -33.38 9.52 -29.99
CA PHE A 745 -33.96 8.67 -28.95
C PHE A 745 -33.73 7.19 -29.23
N ARG A 746 -33.99 6.73 -30.46
CA ARG A 746 -33.75 5.33 -30.86
C ARG A 746 -32.27 4.96 -30.79
N PRO A 747 -31.33 5.70 -31.42
CA PRO A 747 -29.91 5.40 -31.31
C PRO A 747 -29.41 5.33 -29.87
N VAL A 748 -29.71 6.33 -29.03
CA VAL A 748 -29.21 6.39 -27.65
C VAL A 748 -29.78 5.26 -26.78
N LEU A 749 -31.06 4.91 -26.93
CA LEU A 749 -31.63 3.76 -26.22
C LEU A 749 -31.05 2.45 -26.71
N MET A 750 -30.86 2.29 -28.03
CA MET A 750 -30.30 1.07 -28.61
C MET A 750 -28.88 0.83 -28.10
N THR A 751 -28.00 1.84 -28.18
CA THR A 751 -26.59 1.72 -27.75
C THR A 751 -26.50 1.45 -26.25
N SER A 752 -27.29 2.17 -25.44
CA SER A 752 -27.35 1.93 -24.00
C SER A 752 -27.91 0.55 -23.64
N ALA A 753 -28.93 0.07 -24.35
CA ALA A 753 -29.53 -1.24 -24.07
C ALA A 753 -28.57 -2.36 -24.47
N VAL A 754 -27.91 -2.23 -25.61
CA VAL A 754 -26.90 -3.19 -26.09
C VAL A 754 -25.71 -3.26 -25.11
N ALA A 755 -25.18 -2.13 -24.66
CA ALA A 755 -24.10 -2.08 -23.67
C ALA A 755 -24.55 -2.63 -22.30
N ALA A 756 -25.69 -2.21 -21.75
CA ALA A 756 -26.15 -2.69 -20.45
C ALA A 756 -26.51 -4.18 -20.47
N LEU A 757 -27.24 -4.65 -21.49
CA LEU A 757 -27.67 -6.04 -21.57
C LEU A 757 -26.54 -6.99 -21.99
N GLY A 758 -25.51 -6.51 -22.69
CA GLY A 758 -24.28 -7.27 -22.98
C GLY A 758 -23.52 -7.71 -21.73
N PHE A 759 -23.51 -6.88 -20.69
CA PHE A 759 -22.93 -7.21 -19.38
C PHE A 759 -23.86 -8.06 -18.48
N LEU A 760 -25.13 -8.29 -18.85
CA LEU A 760 -26.11 -8.92 -17.96
C LEU A 760 -25.75 -10.35 -17.54
N PRO A 761 -25.31 -11.26 -18.43
CA PRO A 761 -24.92 -12.62 -18.04
C PRO A 761 -23.77 -12.60 -17.02
N MET A 762 -22.79 -11.73 -17.26
CA MET A 762 -21.62 -11.52 -16.40
C MET A 762 -22.01 -11.02 -15.00
N ALA A 763 -23.02 -10.14 -14.90
CA ALA A 763 -23.51 -9.66 -13.62
C ALA A 763 -24.28 -10.72 -12.81
N LEU A 764 -24.94 -11.68 -13.47
CA LEU A 764 -25.79 -12.69 -12.83
C LEU A 764 -25.10 -14.05 -12.62
N SER A 765 -24.01 -14.32 -13.33
CA SER A 765 -23.33 -15.62 -13.33
C SER A 765 -22.82 -16.02 -11.96
N ASN A 766 -23.27 -17.17 -11.43
CA ASN A 766 -22.86 -17.70 -10.11
C ASN A 766 -21.73 -18.76 -10.19
N SER A 767 -21.10 -18.89 -11.35
CA SER A 767 -20.08 -19.92 -11.61
C SER A 767 -18.67 -19.45 -11.26
N ALA A 768 -17.76 -20.40 -11.08
CA ALA A 768 -16.36 -20.14 -10.70
C ALA A 768 -15.68 -19.15 -11.67
N GLY A 769 -15.15 -18.06 -11.12
CA GLY A 769 -14.49 -17.01 -11.88
C GLY A 769 -15.35 -15.79 -12.17
N ALA A 770 -16.67 -15.89 -12.01
CA ALA A 770 -17.56 -14.75 -12.20
C ALA A 770 -17.43 -13.72 -11.06
N GLU A 771 -16.85 -14.08 -9.91
CA GLU A 771 -16.72 -13.21 -8.74
C GLU A 771 -15.97 -11.91 -9.05
N VAL A 772 -14.92 -11.98 -9.87
CA VAL A 772 -14.13 -10.80 -10.27
C VAL A 772 -14.89 -9.94 -11.29
N GLN A 773 -15.78 -10.57 -12.04
CA GLN A 773 -16.54 -9.97 -13.13
C GLN A 773 -17.82 -9.25 -12.65
N ARG A 774 -18.53 -9.81 -11.67
CA ARG A 774 -19.81 -9.29 -11.18
C ARG A 774 -19.78 -7.82 -10.75
N PRO A 775 -18.80 -7.35 -9.94
CA PRO A 775 -18.79 -5.94 -9.51
C PRO A 775 -18.59 -4.99 -10.69
N LEU A 776 -17.70 -5.35 -11.62
CA LEU A 776 -17.46 -4.58 -12.83
C LEU A 776 -18.73 -4.45 -13.67
N ALA A 777 -19.38 -5.56 -13.98
CA ALA A 777 -20.61 -5.58 -14.77
C ALA A 777 -21.76 -4.84 -14.06
N THR A 778 -21.88 -5.00 -12.74
CA THR A 778 -22.94 -4.33 -11.96
C THR A 778 -22.81 -2.81 -12.01
N VAL A 779 -21.60 -2.29 -11.86
CA VAL A 779 -21.34 -0.84 -11.93
C VAL A 779 -21.70 -0.31 -13.30
N VAL A 780 -21.29 -1.00 -14.37
CA VAL A 780 -21.57 -0.56 -15.75
C VAL A 780 -23.08 -0.61 -16.04
N ILE A 781 -23.79 -1.69 -15.68
CA ILE A 781 -25.24 -1.83 -15.92
C ILE A 781 -26.01 -0.74 -15.17
N GLY A 782 -25.79 -0.62 -13.86
CA GLY A 782 -26.46 0.37 -13.02
C GLY A 782 -26.15 1.80 -13.46
N GLY A 783 -24.89 2.04 -13.78
CA GLY A 783 -24.42 3.31 -14.29
C GLY A 783 -25.04 3.67 -15.63
N LEU A 784 -25.11 2.76 -16.60
CA LEU A 784 -25.72 3.03 -17.90
C LEU A 784 -27.23 3.22 -17.81
N PHE A 785 -27.91 2.43 -16.99
CA PHE A 785 -29.35 2.58 -16.78
C PHE A 785 -29.69 3.99 -16.27
N THR A 786 -29.00 4.44 -15.22
CA THR A 786 -29.19 5.79 -14.68
C THR A 786 -28.67 6.88 -15.60
N ALA A 787 -27.51 6.68 -16.23
CA ALA A 787 -26.92 7.62 -17.17
C ALA A 787 -27.87 7.89 -18.33
N THR A 788 -28.45 6.86 -18.94
CA THR A 788 -29.33 7.03 -20.10
C THR A 788 -30.62 7.76 -19.72
N LEU A 789 -31.23 7.40 -18.57
CA LEU A 789 -32.42 8.10 -18.08
C LEU A 789 -32.13 9.58 -17.76
N LEU A 790 -31.05 9.84 -17.02
CA LEU A 790 -30.67 11.20 -16.61
C LEU A 790 -30.12 12.01 -17.79
N THR A 791 -29.41 11.41 -18.74
CA THR A 791 -28.89 12.09 -19.93
C THR A 791 -30.04 12.53 -20.83
N LEU A 792 -31.06 11.68 -21.05
CA LEU A 792 -32.21 12.05 -21.86
C LEU A 792 -33.07 13.15 -21.19
N VAL A 793 -32.99 13.38 -19.88
CA VAL A 793 -33.82 14.39 -19.20
C VAL A 793 -33.02 15.63 -18.78
N VAL A 794 -31.92 15.45 -18.06
CA VAL A 794 -31.08 16.50 -17.49
C VAL A 794 -30.26 17.20 -18.57
N LEU A 795 -29.65 16.46 -19.51
CA LEU A 795 -28.79 17.05 -20.54
C LEU A 795 -29.55 18.06 -21.43
N PRO A 796 -30.78 17.77 -21.93
CA PRO A 796 -31.57 18.76 -22.65
C PRO A 796 -31.92 20.00 -21.85
N VAL A 797 -32.22 19.86 -20.55
CA VAL A 797 -32.54 20.99 -19.67
C VAL A 797 -31.31 21.87 -19.46
N LEU A 798 -30.15 21.27 -19.22
CA LEU A 798 -28.88 22.00 -19.13
C LEU A 798 -28.57 22.70 -20.45
N TYR A 799 -28.76 22.03 -21.59
CA TYR A 799 -28.58 22.64 -22.91
C TYR A 799 -29.49 23.85 -23.11
N ALA A 800 -30.78 23.75 -22.73
CA ALA A 800 -31.74 24.85 -22.80
C ALA A 800 -31.39 26.04 -21.90
N LEU A 801 -30.82 25.79 -20.71
CA LEU A 801 -30.43 26.83 -19.76
C LEU A 801 -29.21 27.61 -20.22
N PHE A 802 -28.25 26.92 -20.84
CA PHE A 802 -26.98 27.52 -21.18
C PHE A 802 -26.93 28.06 -22.62
N ASN A 803 -27.61 27.45 -23.61
CA ASN A 803 -27.60 27.90 -25.02
C ASN A 803 -28.69 28.94 -25.35
N GLY A 804 -29.50 29.37 -24.38
CA GLY A 804 -30.51 30.39 -24.58
C GLY A 804 -29.88 31.76 -24.84
N LYS A 805 -30.01 32.31 -26.05
CA LYS A 805 -29.74 33.73 -26.29
C LYS A 805 -30.78 34.56 -25.52
N SER A 806 -30.30 35.45 -24.66
CA SER A 806 -31.11 36.54 -24.10
C SER A 806 -31.21 37.62 -25.17
N GLU A 807 -32.43 37.98 -25.57
CA GLU A 807 -32.76 39.06 -26.51
C GLU A 807 -32.47 40.47 -25.95
N ARG A 808 -31.37 40.68 -25.21
CA ARG A 808 -31.02 42.03 -24.72
C ARG A 808 -29.53 42.37 -24.85
N ASP A 809 -29.35 43.43 -25.63
CA ASP A 809 -28.23 44.36 -25.83
C ASP A 809 -26.94 43.86 -26.50
N GLU A 810 -26.65 44.50 -27.64
CA GLU A 810 -25.64 44.18 -28.64
C GLU A 810 -24.35 45.02 -28.51
N ASN A 811 -24.11 45.66 -27.36
CA ASN A 811 -22.94 46.53 -27.17
C ASN A 811 -22.18 46.18 -25.88
N GLU A 812 -21.32 45.16 -25.93
CA GLU A 812 -20.09 45.10 -25.11
C GLU A 812 -19.12 44.02 -25.63
N LYS A 813 -17.82 44.37 -25.69
CA LYS A 813 -16.75 43.54 -26.25
C LYS A 813 -16.49 42.29 -25.39
N PRO A 814 -16.13 41.11 -25.95
CA PRO A 814 -16.05 39.88 -25.18
C PRO A 814 -14.67 39.69 -24.54
N LEU A 815 -14.63 39.67 -23.21
CA LEU A 815 -13.72 38.83 -22.46
C LEU A 815 -14.58 37.90 -21.61
N VAL A 816 -14.74 36.66 -22.10
CA VAL A 816 -15.55 35.56 -21.52
C VAL A 816 -17.07 35.85 -21.47
N SER A 817 -17.84 35.16 -22.31
CA SER A 817 -19.31 35.22 -22.31
C SER A 817 -19.89 34.95 -20.90
N ALA A 818 -20.84 35.76 -20.45
CA ALA A 818 -21.57 35.59 -19.18
C ALA A 818 -22.22 34.19 -19.04
N SER A 819 -22.43 33.47 -20.14
CA SER A 819 -22.94 32.09 -20.16
C SER A 819 -21.91 31.05 -19.68
N SER A 820 -20.63 31.21 -20.04
CA SER A 820 -19.54 30.34 -19.59
C SER A 820 -19.21 30.53 -18.11
N ALA A 821 -19.31 31.76 -17.59
CA ALA A 821 -19.13 32.05 -16.16
C ALA A 821 -20.20 31.35 -15.29
N LYS A 822 -21.47 31.33 -15.72
CA LYS A 822 -22.55 30.61 -15.03
C LYS A 822 -22.33 29.09 -15.02
N MET A 823 -21.83 28.51 -16.11
CA MET A 823 -21.54 27.08 -16.17
C MET A 823 -20.33 26.70 -15.31
N ILE A 824 -19.29 27.54 -15.28
CA ILE A 824 -18.15 27.40 -14.36
C ILE A 824 -18.64 27.49 -12.90
N SER A 825 -19.58 28.39 -12.57
CA SER A 825 -20.15 28.47 -11.22
C SER A 825 -20.96 27.23 -10.82
N LEU A 826 -21.72 26.62 -11.75
CA LEU A 826 -22.40 25.35 -11.50
C LEU A 826 -21.40 24.21 -11.24
N TRP A 827 -20.33 24.15 -12.05
CA TRP A 827 -19.24 23.20 -11.86
C TRP A 827 -18.41 23.46 -10.61
N LEU A 828 -18.29 24.71 -10.14
CA LEU A 828 -17.69 25.05 -8.85
C LEU A 828 -18.57 24.62 -7.69
N VAL A 829 -19.91 24.69 -7.80
CA VAL A 829 -20.83 24.16 -6.78
C VAL A 829 -20.81 22.63 -6.75
N VAL A 830 -20.83 21.97 -7.91
CA VAL A 830 -20.65 20.51 -8.02
C VAL A 830 -19.23 20.10 -7.55
N GLY A 831 -18.22 20.92 -7.84
CA GLY A 831 -16.84 20.76 -7.41
C GLY A 831 -16.62 21.05 -5.92
N ALA A 832 -17.46 21.87 -5.28
CA ALA A 832 -17.43 22.10 -3.83
C ALA A 832 -17.85 20.86 -3.03
N PHE A 833 -18.54 19.90 -3.64
CA PHE A 833 -18.77 18.57 -3.06
C PHE A 833 -17.60 17.59 -3.29
N ILE A 834 -16.65 17.94 -4.16
CA ILE A 834 -15.39 17.25 -4.40
C ILE A 834 -14.27 18.12 -3.82
N THR A 835 -14.24 18.28 -2.49
CA THR A 835 -13.11 18.97 -1.86
C THR A 835 -11.86 18.09 -1.95
N LEU A 836 -11.11 18.22 -3.05
CA LEU A 836 -9.66 18.24 -2.94
C LEU A 836 -9.31 19.57 -2.30
N PRO A 837 -8.51 19.62 -1.23
CA PRO A 837 -8.05 20.89 -0.70
C PRO A 837 -7.18 21.53 -1.80
N ALA A 838 -7.78 22.47 -2.53
CA ALA A 838 -7.02 23.43 -3.32
C ALA A 838 -6.36 24.37 -2.32
N GLN A 839 -5.24 23.92 -1.75
CA GLN A 839 -4.39 24.78 -0.96
C GLN A 839 -3.82 25.83 -1.91
N ALA A 840 -4.25 27.07 -1.69
CA ALA A 840 -3.64 28.23 -2.31
C ALA A 840 -2.12 28.14 -2.09
N GLN A 841 -1.35 28.21 -3.17
CA GLN A 841 0.10 28.32 -3.14
C GLN A 841 0.47 29.61 -2.40
N ASN A 842 0.68 29.51 -1.09
CA ASN A 842 1.24 30.60 -0.31
C ASN A 842 2.75 30.55 -0.47
N ASN A 843 3.30 31.63 -1.02
CA ASN A 843 4.73 31.87 -1.02
C ASN A 843 5.20 32.13 0.41
N LEU A 844 6.19 31.37 0.87
CA LEU A 844 6.71 31.39 2.23
C LEU A 844 8.09 32.07 2.24
N THR A 845 8.18 33.17 2.97
CA THR A 845 9.47 33.85 3.27
C THR A 845 10.13 33.29 4.53
N LEU A 846 11.44 33.50 4.69
CA LEU A 846 12.18 33.01 5.86
C LEU A 846 11.62 33.54 7.19
N GLU A 847 11.29 34.83 7.26
CA GLU A 847 10.73 35.46 8.46
C GLU A 847 9.34 34.90 8.81
N GLN A 848 8.51 34.60 7.81
CA GLN A 848 7.22 33.94 8.03
C GLN A 848 7.42 32.51 8.55
N ALA A 849 8.38 31.76 7.99
CA ALA A 849 8.69 30.41 8.45
C ALA A 849 9.16 30.41 9.91
N ILE A 850 10.01 31.37 10.29
CA ILE A 850 10.48 31.56 11.67
C ILE A 850 9.29 31.88 12.59
N ASN A 851 8.46 32.88 12.26
CA ASN A 851 7.33 33.28 13.10
C ASN A 851 6.30 32.15 13.28
N LEU A 852 5.99 31.41 12.21
CA LEU A 852 5.12 30.24 12.27
C LEU A 852 5.72 29.16 13.18
N SER A 853 7.02 28.89 13.06
CA SER A 853 7.70 27.91 13.91
C SER A 853 7.65 28.28 15.39
N VAL A 854 7.99 29.53 15.76
CA VAL A 854 8.02 29.95 17.16
C VAL A 854 6.62 29.90 17.79
N THR A 855 5.58 30.20 17.01
CA THR A 855 4.19 30.23 17.48
C THR A 855 3.56 28.84 17.60
N ASN A 856 3.79 27.97 16.61
CA ASN A 856 3.04 26.72 16.48
C ASN A 856 3.83 25.47 16.90
N ASN A 857 5.15 25.52 16.95
CA ASN A 857 5.98 24.35 17.16
C ASN A 857 5.77 23.72 18.56
N PRO A 858 5.60 22.38 18.65
CA PRO A 858 5.44 21.69 19.93
C PRO A 858 6.61 21.89 20.92
N GLU A 859 7.86 22.02 20.46
CA GLU A 859 9.04 22.25 21.30
C GLU A 859 8.90 23.58 22.09
N MET A 860 8.37 24.62 21.45
CA MET A 860 8.10 25.90 22.11
C MET A 860 6.93 25.82 23.09
N LYS A 861 5.86 25.08 22.75
CA LYS A 861 4.74 24.84 23.68
C LYS A 861 5.19 24.08 24.93
N VAL A 862 6.10 23.12 24.78
CA VAL A 862 6.70 22.41 25.93
C VAL A 862 7.53 23.36 26.79
N ALA A 863 8.33 24.25 26.18
CA ALA A 863 9.11 25.24 26.90
C ALA A 863 8.21 26.23 27.67
N ASP A 864 7.10 26.66 27.07
CA ASP A 864 6.10 27.52 27.72
C ASP A 864 5.44 26.82 28.91
N GLN A 865 4.99 25.58 28.72
CA GLN A 865 4.38 24.79 29.80
C GLN A 865 5.35 24.49 30.95
N ARG A 866 6.65 24.30 30.66
CA ARG A 866 7.68 24.15 31.70
C ARG A 866 7.83 25.42 32.53
N LEU A 867 7.88 26.57 31.88
CA LEU A 867 7.94 27.86 32.56
C LEU A 867 6.67 28.08 33.41
N GLU A 868 5.49 27.84 32.84
CA GLU A 868 4.21 27.93 33.54
C GLU A 868 4.17 27.02 34.78
N ARG A 869 4.63 25.77 34.66
CA ARG A 869 4.73 24.82 35.79
C ARG A 869 5.57 25.40 36.93
N GLU A 870 6.78 25.89 36.64
CA GLU A 870 7.65 26.45 37.68
C GLU A 870 7.09 27.74 38.30
N THR A 871 6.39 28.58 37.53
CA THR A 871 5.70 29.74 38.08
C THR A 871 4.51 29.36 38.96
N THR A 872 3.78 28.30 38.61
CA THR A 872 2.64 27.76 39.37
C THR A 872 3.08 27.12 40.70
N LEU A 873 4.33 26.66 40.79
CA LEU A 873 4.91 26.13 42.03
C LEU A 873 5.33 27.22 43.02
N LEU A 874 5.38 28.50 42.60
CA LEU A 874 5.82 29.60 43.46
C LEU A 874 4.97 29.76 44.75
N PRO A 875 3.63 29.68 44.72
CA PRO A 875 2.82 29.71 45.96
C PRO A 875 3.07 28.51 46.89
N ALA A 876 3.43 27.34 46.34
CA ALA A 876 3.70 26.13 47.12
C ALA A 876 4.97 26.24 47.99
N THR A 877 5.81 27.25 47.78
CA THR A 877 6.98 27.53 48.63
C THR A 877 6.61 27.98 50.06
N TYR A 878 5.35 28.33 50.31
CA TYR A 878 4.80 28.58 51.65
C TYR A 878 3.81 27.49 52.10
N ARG A 879 4.00 26.25 51.64
CA ARG A 879 3.15 25.14 52.08
C ARG A 879 3.50 24.76 53.52
N PHE A 880 2.53 24.91 54.41
CA PHE A 880 2.60 24.39 55.76
C PHE A 880 2.29 22.89 55.76
N ASP A 881 2.91 22.14 56.66
CA ASP A 881 2.59 20.72 56.81
C ASP A 881 1.14 20.57 57.27
N ASN A 882 0.46 19.52 56.80
CA ASN A 882 -0.92 19.26 57.21
C ASN A 882 -1.00 19.10 58.73
N PRO A 883 -2.03 19.64 59.38
CA PRO A 883 -2.24 19.42 60.80
C PRO A 883 -2.37 17.93 61.08
N MET A 884 -1.60 17.43 62.05
CA MET A 884 -1.69 16.05 62.48
C MET A 884 -2.79 15.91 63.51
N LEU A 885 -3.73 14.99 63.27
CA LEU A 885 -4.68 14.51 64.25
C LEU A 885 -3.98 13.49 65.16
N LEU A 886 -3.79 13.86 66.41
CA LEU A 886 -3.22 12.99 67.44
C LEU A 886 -4.36 12.34 68.22
N PHE A 887 -4.33 11.03 68.40
CA PHE A 887 -5.26 10.35 69.31
C PHE A 887 -4.46 9.77 70.48
N GLU A 888 -4.71 10.26 71.69
CA GLU A 888 -4.09 9.71 72.90
C GLU A 888 -5.13 8.94 73.72
N ALA A 889 -4.74 7.78 74.25
CA ALA A 889 -5.53 6.97 75.17
C ALA A 889 -4.73 6.74 76.46
N PRO A 890 -4.72 7.71 77.41
CA PRO A 890 -3.83 7.66 78.58
C PRO A 890 -4.03 6.43 79.48
N THR A 891 -5.24 5.87 79.53
CA THR A 891 -5.61 4.67 80.33
C THR A 891 -6.05 3.49 79.46
N GLY A 892 -5.91 3.58 78.13
CA GLY A 892 -6.25 2.50 77.19
C GLY A 892 -7.75 2.32 76.88
N GLN A 893 -8.66 3.07 77.51
CA GLN A 893 -10.12 2.91 77.31
C GLN A 893 -10.78 4.06 76.51
N ASP A 894 -10.22 5.28 76.52
CA ASP A 894 -10.80 6.45 75.81
C ASP A 894 -9.82 7.10 74.83
N LEU A 895 -10.14 7.10 73.54
CA LEU A 895 -9.40 7.80 72.48
C LEU A 895 -9.76 9.29 72.48
N ARG A 896 -8.77 10.17 72.71
CA ARG A 896 -8.97 11.62 72.77
C ARG A 896 -8.26 12.31 71.61
N PRO A 897 -8.99 13.03 70.73
CA PRO A 897 -8.39 13.73 69.60
C PRO A 897 -7.69 15.03 70.05
N GLY A 898 -6.55 15.30 69.42
CA GLY A 898 -5.80 16.55 69.48
C GLY A 898 -5.32 16.96 68.10
N LEU A 899 -4.96 18.23 67.94
CA LEU A 899 -4.46 18.79 66.68
C LEU A 899 -3.05 19.33 66.89
N LEU A 900 -2.11 18.91 66.06
CA LEU A 900 -0.72 19.38 66.09
C LEU A 900 -0.37 20.05 64.76
N PHE A 901 -0.06 21.33 64.80
CA PHE A 901 0.47 22.09 63.68
C PHE A 901 1.99 22.18 63.83
N ALA A 902 2.72 21.63 62.88
CA ALA A 902 4.18 21.75 62.82
C ALA A 902 4.57 22.72 61.70
N PHE A 903 5.45 23.66 62.03
CA PHE A 903 5.98 24.67 61.14
C PHE A 903 7.50 24.56 61.09
N GLN A 904 8.06 24.68 59.88
CA GLN A 904 9.50 24.85 59.75
C GLN A 904 9.90 26.26 60.21
N TYR A 905 11.19 26.46 60.49
CA TYR A 905 11.70 27.79 60.80
C TYR A 905 11.32 28.79 59.69
N PRO A 906 10.77 30.00 59.98
CA PRO A 906 10.28 30.93 58.97
C PRO A 906 11.28 31.29 57.86
N GLY A 907 12.58 31.31 58.20
CA GLY A 907 13.65 31.54 57.23
C GLY A 907 13.79 30.44 56.16
N VAL A 908 13.29 29.23 56.40
CA VAL A 908 13.32 28.13 55.42
C VAL A 908 12.39 28.44 54.25
N TYR A 909 11.15 28.89 54.52
CA TYR A 909 10.19 29.27 53.47
C TYR A 909 10.70 30.44 52.60
N VAL A 910 11.36 31.44 53.21
CA VAL A 910 11.99 32.53 52.47
C VAL A 910 13.12 32.05 51.57
N ALA A 911 13.93 31.08 52.04
CA ALA A 911 14.99 30.50 51.23
C ALA A 911 14.43 29.61 50.10
N GLN A 912 13.37 28.85 50.36
CA GLN A 912 12.68 28.04 49.36
C GLN A 912 12.11 28.92 48.25
N ARG A 913 11.46 30.04 48.60
CA ARG A 913 10.97 31.01 47.61
C ARG A 913 12.09 31.60 46.76
N ARG A 914 13.23 31.97 47.37
CA ARG A 914 14.40 32.49 46.63
C ARG A 914 15.02 31.44 45.70
N ALA A 915 15.04 30.16 46.12
CA ALA A 915 15.49 29.07 45.26
C ALA A 915 14.53 28.86 44.09
N GLN A 916 13.22 28.87 44.32
CA GLN A 916 12.21 28.75 43.25
C GLN A 916 12.30 29.90 42.24
N LEU A 917 12.52 31.14 42.70
CA LEU A 917 12.73 32.28 41.78
C LEU A 917 13.99 32.10 40.91
N ALA A 918 15.11 31.64 41.50
CA ALA A 918 16.32 31.35 40.74
C ALA A 918 16.12 30.19 39.74
N GLN A 919 15.26 29.21 40.07
CA GLN A 919 14.89 28.13 39.16
C GLN A 919 14.06 28.64 37.97
N ILE A 920 13.10 29.54 38.22
CA ILE A 920 12.30 30.19 37.17
C ILE A 920 13.21 30.96 36.21
N ASP A 921 14.22 31.69 36.72
CA ASP A 921 15.19 32.40 35.88
C ASP A 921 16.03 31.43 35.01
N ALA A 922 16.40 30.26 35.54
CA ALA A 922 17.08 29.23 34.76
C ALA A 922 16.18 28.68 33.64
N VAL A 923 14.93 28.30 33.95
CA VAL A 923 13.97 27.79 32.94
C VAL A 923 13.60 28.84 31.90
N LYS A 924 13.55 30.13 32.27
CA LYS A 924 13.37 31.24 31.33
C LYS A 924 14.52 31.30 30.31
N THR A 925 15.75 31.05 30.75
CA THR A 925 16.92 31.00 29.88
C THR A 925 16.93 29.72 29.03
N GLU A 926 16.46 28.60 29.57
CA GLU A 926 16.25 27.35 28.83
C GLU A 926 15.27 27.54 27.65
N LYS A 927 14.18 28.29 27.86
CA LYS A 927 13.24 28.65 26.77
C LYS A 927 13.92 29.45 25.66
N LEU A 928 14.83 30.38 25.99
CA LEU A 928 15.60 31.13 24.98
C LEU A 928 16.52 30.20 24.17
N ILE A 929 17.11 29.19 24.80
CA ILE A 929 17.91 28.17 24.11
C ILE A 929 17.04 27.37 23.13
N SER A 930 15.86 26.91 23.56
CA SER A 930 14.91 26.22 22.68
C SER A 930 14.50 27.09 21.49
N ASN A 931 14.24 28.38 21.72
CA ASN A 931 13.93 29.33 20.64
C ASN A 931 15.08 29.45 19.65
N ASN A 932 16.30 29.73 20.10
CA ASN A 932 17.45 29.91 19.22
C ASN A 932 17.80 28.62 18.45
N ASN A 933 17.66 27.45 19.08
CA ASN A 933 17.80 26.16 18.42
C ASN A 933 16.75 25.95 17.32
N LEU A 934 15.50 26.34 17.57
CA LEU A 934 14.42 26.22 16.60
C LEU A 934 14.67 27.16 15.40
N VAL A 935 15.02 28.42 15.65
CA VAL A 935 15.36 29.39 14.60
C VAL A 935 16.55 28.91 13.76
N TYR A 936 17.59 28.37 14.40
CA TYR A 936 18.73 27.77 13.71
C TYR A 936 18.33 26.60 12.80
N LYS A 937 17.51 25.66 13.29
CA LYS A 937 16.99 24.52 12.50
C LYS A 937 16.17 25.01 11.31
N VAL A 938 15.34 26.03 11.50
CA VAL A 938 14.50 26.61 10.44
C VAL A 938 15.35 27.31 9.37
N ARG A 939 16.33 28.14 9.76
CA ARG A 939 17.23 28.80 8.81
C ARG A 939 18.03 27.80 7.97
N ASN A 940 18.53 26.72 8.58
CA ASN A 940 19.22 25.66 7.85
C ASN A 940 18.28 24.94 6.89
N ALA A 941 17.12 24.45 7.34
CA ALA A 941 16.17 23.75 6.46
C ALA A 941 15.69 24.64 5.29
N PHE A 942 15.53 25.95 5.52
CA PHE A 942 15.18 26.90 4.47
C PHE A 942 16.33 27.12 3.47
N ASN A 943 17.57 27.26 3.95
CA ASN A 943 18.76 27.36 3.10
C ASN A 943 18.99 26.08 2.27
N ASP A 944 18.77 24.91 2.86
CA ASP A 944 18.86 23.62 2.20
C ASP A 944 17.84 23.51 1.05
N LEU A 945 16.61 24.00 1.25
CA LEU A 945 15.59 24.02 0.20
C LEU A 945 15.93 24.97 -0.95
N LEU A 946 16.46 26.16 -0.65
CA LEU A 946 16.92 27.10 -1.69
C LEU A 946 18.08 26.50 -2.51
N PHE A 947 19.03 25.85 -1.84
CA PHE A 947 20.12 25.15 -2.50
C PHE A 947 19.62 24.01 -3.41
N LEU A 948 18.72 23.17 -2.89
CA LEU A 948 18.17 22.04 -3.64
C LEU A 948 17.34 22.50 -4.84
N ASP A 949 16.61 23.62 -4.76
CA ASP A 949 15.90 24.20 -5.91
C ASP A 949 16.87 24.61 -7.03
N GLU A 950 17.95 25.32 -6.70
CA GLU A 950 18.99 25.67 -7.69
C GLU A 950 19.75 24.46 -8.23
N LYS A 951 20.04 23.46 -7.38
CA LYS A 951 20.66 22.20 -7.81
C LYS A 951 19.76 21.44 -8.78
N ILE A 952 18.45 21.42 -8.55
CA ILE A 952 17.46 20.83 -9.46
C ILE A 952 17.43 21.59 -10.80
N LYS A 953 17.49 22.94 -10.78
CA LYS A 953 17.58 23.75 -12.01
C LYS A 953 18.85 23.43 -12.80
N LEU A 954 20.00 23.28 -12.13
CA LEU A 954 21.26 22.85 -12.75
C LEU A 954 21.15 21.45 -13.37
N LEU A 955 20.63 20.47 -12.61
CA LEU A 955 20.46 19.09 -13.08
C LEU A 955 19.46 18.97 -14.24
N LYS A 956 18.40 19.77 -14.27
CA LYS A 956 17.48 19.86 -15.42
C LYS A 956 18.16 20.42 -16.66
N ARG A 957 19.04 21.41 -16.51
CA ARG A 957 19.87 21.93 -17.62
C ARG A 957 20.82 20.85 -18.14
N GLN A 958 21.46 20.08 -17.26
CA GLN A 958 22.29 18.94 -17.64
C GLN A 958 21.46 17.87 -18.37
N ASP A 959 20.33 17.46 -17.82
CA ASP A 959 19.44 16.45 -18.40
C ASP A 959 19.02 16.84 -19.84
N SER A 960 18.61 18.10 -20.05
CA SER A 960 18.28 18.62 -21.39
C SER A 960 19.46 18.51 -22.35
N VAL A 961 20.66 18.95 -21.94
CA VAL A 961 21.86 18.92 -22.79
C VAL A 961 22.26 17.49 -23.17
N TYR A 962 22.24 16.55 -22.22
CA TYR A 962 22.59 15.16 -22.47
C TYR A 962 21.50 14.41 -23.25
N SER A 963 20.22 14.77 -23.10
CA SER A 963 19.12 14.22 -23.90
C SER A 963 19.23 14.61 -25.38
N ASP A 964 19.63 15.86 -25.67
CA ASP A 964 19.86 16.33 -27.03
C ASP A 964 21.06 15.61 -27.65
N ILE A 965 22.13 15.40 -26.87
CA ILE A 965 23.31 14.63 -27.30
C ILE A 965 22.92 13.19 -27.67
N LEU A 966 22.09 12.52 -26.87
CA LEU A 966 21.61 11.17 -27.18
C LEU A 966 20.81 11.11 -28.49
N ARG A 967 19.94 12.09 -28.72
CA ARG A 967 19.15 12.18 -29.96
C ARG A 967 20.05 12.33 -31.19
N VAL A 968 21.12 13.12 -31.09
CA VAL A 968 22.11 13.31 -32.17
C VAL A 968 22.95 12.05 -32.38
N ASN A 969 23.38 11.39 -31.29
CA ASN A 969 24.18 10.18 -31.36
C ASN A 969 23.46 9.01 -32.03
N ASP A 970 22.15 8.86 -31.82
CA ASP A 970 21.35 7.84 -32.52
C ASP A 970 21.29 8.04 -34.04
N VAL A 971 21.42 9.29 -34.50
CA VAL A 971 21.52 9.61 -35.93
C VAL A 971 22.94 9.35 -36.43
N ARG A 972 23.96 9.84 -35.72
CA ARG A 972 25.38 9.67 -36.11
C ARG A 972 25.84 8.21 -36.12
N LEU A 973 25.35 7.38 -35.20
CA LEU A 973 25.64 5.94 -35.20
C LEU A 973 25.06 5.24 -36.44
N ARG A 974 23.86 5.65 -36.89
CA ARG A 974 23.23 5.10 -38.11
C ARG A 974 23.98 5.49 -39.38
N VAL A 975 24.65 6.64 -39.38
CA VAL A 975 25.48 7.14 -40.48
C VAL A 975 26.94 6.64 -40.39
N GLY A 976 27.29 5.93 -39.31
CA GLY A 976 28.64 5.36 -39.09
C GLY A 976 29.69 6.37 -38.59
N GLU A 977 29.28 7.56 -38.14
CA GLU A 977 30.18 8.64 -37.70
C GLU A 977 30.68 8.49 -36.25
N ILE A 978 29.99 7.69 -35.42
CA ILE A 978 30.39 7.40 -34.03
C ILE A 978 30.30 5.90 -33.73
N THR A 979 31.06 5.45 -32.72
CA THR A 979 31.10 4.05 -32.27
C THR A 979 29.96 3.71 -31.30
N ASN A 980 29.64 2.42 -31.18
CA ASN A 980 28.67 1.94 -30.19
C ASN A 980 29.11 2.24 -28.74
N LEU A 981 30.43 2.28 -28.48
CA LEU A 981 30.98 2.63 -27.17
C LEU A 981 30.67 4.09 -26.79
N GLU A 982 30.79 5.02 -27.74
CA GLU A 982 30.46 6.44 -27.53
C GLU A 982 28.97 6.66 -27.25
N LYS A 983 28.10 5.88 -27.91
CA LYS A 983 26.66 5.85 -27.60
C LYS A 983 26.40 5.35 -26.17
N ILE A 984 26.99 4.22 -25.78
CA ILE A 984 26.81 3.64 -24.43
C ILE A 984 27.28 4.60 -23.35
N ASN A 985 28.41 5.30 -23.57
CA ASN A 985 28.91 6.30 -22.64
C ASN A 985 27.92 7.48 -22.50
N GLY A 986 27.41 8.01 -23.61
CA GLY A 986 26.37 9.04 -23.59
C GLY A 986 25.10 8.61 -22.84
N GLU A 987 24.68 7.36 -23.02
CA GLU A 987 23.50 6.80 -22.33
C GLU A 987 23.74 6.62 -20.83
N SER A 988 24.92 6.13 -20.44
CA SER A 988 25.32 6.00 -19.04
C SER A 988 25.34 7.36 -18.33
N GLN A 989 25.89 8.38 -18.98
CA GLN A 989 25.95 9.74 -18.44
C GLN A 989 24.57 10.38 -18.27
N TYR A 990 23.71 10.24 -19.27
CA TYR A 990 22.32 10.67 -19.18
C TYR A 990 21.58 9.97 -18.02
N ARG A 991 21.68 8.64 -17.93
CA ARG A 991 21.05 7.86 -16.84
C ARG A 991 21.56 8.28 -15.46
N ARG A 992 22.85 8.60 -15.33
CA ARG A 992 23.45 9.14 -14.09
C ARG A 992 22.83 10.49 -13.70
N ILE A 993 22.66 11.40 -14.67
CA ILE A 993 22.06 12.72 -14.43
C ILE A 993 20.58 12.59 -14.06
N SER A 994 19.80 11.76 -14.78
CA SER A 994 18.39 11.53 -14.45
C SER A 994 18.23 10.92 -13.05
N TYR A 995 19.13 10.01 -12.65
CA TYR A 995 19.19 9.47 -11.29
C TYR A 995 19.47 10.56 -10.25
N ASN A 996 20.49 11.40 -10.46
CA ASN A 996 20.83 12.50 -9.57
C ASN A 996 19.69 13.53 -9.45
N LEU A 997 18.98 13.79 -10.54
CA LEU A 997 17.80 14.67 -10.56
C LEU A 997 16.68 14.09 -9.70
N GLN A 998 16.39 12.80 -9.84
CA GLN A 998 15.39 12.11 -9.00
C GLN A 998 15.78 12.12 -7.52
N GLN A 999 17.07 11.91 -7.21
CA GLN A 999 17.59 12.00 -5.85
C GLN A 999 17.39 13.40 -5.27
N ALA A 1000 17.80 14.45 -6.00
CA ALA A 1000 17.66 15.84 -5.56
C ALA A 1000 16.19 16.25 -5.36
N GLN A 1001 15.27 15.77 -6.20
CA GLN A 1001 13.82 15.99 -6.03
C GLN A 1001 13.28 15.30 -4.76
N THR A 1002 13.78 14.11 -4.45
CA THR A 1002 13.40 13.38 -3.24
C THR A 1002 13.93 14.10 -1.99
N GLU A 1003 15.18 14.55 -2.01
CA GLU A 1003 15.79 15.35 -0.95
C GLU A 1003 15.06 16.69 -0.74
N TYR A 1004 14.67 17.37 -1.82
CA TYR A 1004 13.86 18.59 -1.76
C TYR A 1004 12.53 18.34 -1.05
N ASN A 1005 11.81 17.27 -1.42
CA ASN A 1005 10.54 16.91 -0.79
C ASN A 1005 10.71 16.53 0.70
N ASN A 1006 11.76 15.79 1.04
CA ASN A 1006 12.06 15.42 2.44
C ASN A 1006 12.37 16.65 3.30
N THR A 1007 13.18 17.57 2.77
CA THR A 1007 13.52 18.82 3.45
C THR A 1007 12.28 19.72 3.61
N LYS A 1008 11.36 19.68 2.64
CA LYS A 1008 10.08 20.40 2.70
C LYS A 1008 9.17 19.86 3.82
N ILE A 1009 9.12 18.54 3.98
CA ILE A 1009 8.42 17.88 5.10
C ILE A 1009 9.07 18.26 6.43
N GLN A 1010 10.40 18.27 6.49
CA GLN A 1010 11.14 18.68 7.70
C GLN A 1010 10.84 20.14 8.07
N LEU A 1011 10.81 21.06 7.11
CA LEU A 1011 10.43 22.45 7.36
C LEU A 1011 8.96 22.58 7.81
N ALA A 1012 8.03 21.84 7.21
CA ALA A 1012 6.62 21.80 7.63
C ALA A 1012 6.46 21.33 9.09
N LEU A 1013 7.24 20.31 9.50
CA LEU A 1013 7.31 19.85 10.88
C LEU A 1013 7.84 20.96 11.81
N LEU A 1014 8.92 21.65 11.42
CA LEU A 1014 9.49 22.76 12.21
C LEU A 1014 8.50 23.94 12.35
N MET A 1015 7.67 24.21 11.34
CA MET A 1015 6.61 25.21 11.39
C MET A 1015 5.40 24.81 12.25
N GLY A 1016 5.34 23.57 12.76
CA GLY A 1016 4.24 23.08 13.59
C GLY A 1016 3.00 22.62 12.81
N SER A 1017 3.11 22.44 11.49
CA SER A 1017 2.04 21.94 10.60
C SER A 1017 2.47 20.67 9.87
N PRO A 1018 2.64 19.53 10.58
CA PRO A 1018 3.06 18.28 9.97
C PRO A 1018 2.04 17.84 8.90
N GLY A 1019 2.47 17.81 7.64
CA GLY A 1019 1.64 17.42 6.49
C GLY A 1019 1.28 18.55 5.52
N ASP A 1020 1.44 19.82 5.91
CA ASP A 1020 1.24 20.93 4.98
C ASP A 1020 2.52 21.19 4.17
N THR A 1021 2.65 20.52 3.03
CA THR A 1021 3.78 20.71 2.09
C THR A 1021 3.38 21.57 0.88
N THR A 1022 2.32 22.37 0.98
CA THR A 1022 1.78 23.09 -0.20
C THR A 1022 2.38 24.47 -0.45
N PHE A 1023 3.22 24.94 0.47
CA PHE A 1023 3.93 26.21 0.32
C PHE A 1023 5.02 26.14 -0.77
N THR A 1024 5.26 27.26 -1.44
CA THR A 1024 6.42 27.49 -2.32
C THR A 1024 7.34 28.47 -1.64
N ILE A 1025 8.66 28.30 -1.79
CA ILE A 1025 9.61 29.18 -1.13
C ILE A 1025 9.86 30.41 -2.01
N GLU A 1026 9.86 31.58 -1.39
CA GLU A 1026 10.19 32.84 -2.04
C GLU A 1026 11.61 33.28 -1.68
N GLY A 1027 12.43 33.55 -2.69
CA GLY A 1027 13.82 33.99 -2.54
C GLY A 1027 14.77 33.24 -3.47
N GLY A 1028 15.82 33.93 -3.92
CA GLY A 1028 16.93 33.30 -4.66
C GLY A 1028 17.99 32.75 -3.72
N PHE A 1029 18.67 31.68 -4.13
CA PHE A 1029 19.83 31.17 -3.40
C PHE A 1029 21.02 32.13 -3.56
N ALA A 1030 21.20 33.01 -2.59
CA ALA A 1030 22.21 34.06 -2.60
C ALA A 1030 23.15 33.93 -1.39
N LYS A 1031 24.32 34.56 -1.50
CA LYS A 1031 25.32 34.66 -0.44
C LYS A 1031 24.78 35.46 0.73
N LEU A 1032 24.76 34.85 1.93
CA LEU A 1032 24.35 35.53 3.15
C LEU A 1032 25.41 36.56 3.59
N PRO A 1033 24.98 37.72 4.13
CA PRO A 1033 25.90 38.73 4.64
C PRO A 1033 26.70 38.18 5.83
N ALA A 1034 28.01 38.44 5.84
CA ALA A 1034 28.85 38.09 6.98
C ALA A 1034 28.57 39.03 8.17
N PRO A 1035 28.56 38.51 9.42
CA PRO A 1035 28.50 39.34 10.60
C PRO A 1035 29.71 40.29 10.67
N VAL A 1036 29.52 41.47 11.25
CA VAL A 1036 30.50 42.58 11.28
C VAL A 1036 31.79 42.21 12.03
N TYR A 1037 31.77 41.20 12.91
CA TYR A 1037 32.84 40.89 13.88
C TYR A 1037 33.71 39.68 13.52
N VAL A 1038 33.56 39.09 12.33
CA VAL A 1038 34.28 37.85 11.94
C VAL A 1038 35.79 38.05 11.67
N SER A 1039 36.30 39.28 11.76
CA SER A 1039 37.69 39.62 11.38
C SER A 1039 38.75 39.26 12.43
N GLU A 1040 38.40 39.13 13.70
CA GLU A 1040 39.34 38.77 14.77
C GLU A 1040 38.78 37.60 15.56
N ALA A 1041 39.57 36.52 15.73
CA ALA A 1041 39.15 35.34 16.49
C ALA A 1041 39.18 35.63 18.00
N ASP A 1042 38.42 36.63 18.45
CA ASP A 1042 38.31 36.98 19.85
C ASP A 1042 37.35 35.98 20.53
N THR A 1043 37.91 35.18 21.43
CA THR A 1043 37.19 34.11 22.14
C THR A 1043 36.29 34.64 23.26
N SER A 1044 36.20 35.96 23.45
CA SER A 1044 35.36 36.60 24.45
C SER A 1044 33.90 36.81 24.02
N GLU A 1045 33.58 36.69 22.73
CA GLU A 1045 32.28 37.13 22.19
C GLU A 1045 31.13 36.13 22.32
N PHE A 1046 31.38 34.84 22.55
CA PHE A 1046 30.32 33.85 22.81
C PHE A 1046 29.81 33.89 24.27
N ALA A 1047 30.31 34.80 25.10
CA ALA A 1047 29.85 35.00 26.48
C ALA A 1047 28.34 35.35 26.57
N ALA A 1048 27.78 35.96 25.51
CA ALA A 1048 26.36 36.26 25.39
C ALA A 1048 25.48 35.04 25.06
N ASN A 1049 26.07 33.86 24.81
CA ASN A 1049 25.32 32.67 24.44
C ASN A 1049 24.35 32.25 25.56
N PRO A 1050 23.04 32.06 25.27
CA PRO A 1050 22.05 31.66 26.26
C PRO A 1050 22.39 30.37 27.02
N LEU A 1051 23.16 29.45 26.41
CA LEU A 1051 23.59 28.21 27.05
C LEU A 1051 24.58 28.45 28.20
N LEU A 1052 25.49 29.42 28.05
CA LEU A 1052 26.39 29.83 29.14
C LEU A 1052 25.61 30.55 30.25
N THR A 1053 24.71 31.46 29.86
CA THR A 1053 23.84 32.15 30.82
C THR A 1053 22.97 31.15 31.60
N PHE A 1054 22.45 30.11 30.97
CA PHE A 1054 21.68 29.05 31.63
C PHE A 1054 22.51 28.32 32.69
N ASN A 1055 23.73 27.94 32.36
CA ASN A 1055 24.64 27.28 33.31
C ASN A 1055 24.94 28.19 34.52
N GLU A 1056 25.12 29.51 34.31
CA GLU A 1056 25.29 30.48 35.39
C GLU A 1056 24.04 30.60 36.28
N LYS A 1057 22.85 30.66 35.69
CA LYS A 1057 21.58 30.67 36.44
C LYS A 1057 21.38 29.36 37.20
N MET A 1058 21.81 28.23 36.63
CA MET A 1058 21.77 26.93 37.30
C MET A 1058 22.71 26.86 38.50
N ILE A 1059 23.93 27.41 38.41
CA ILE A 1059 24.84 27.56 39.56
C ILE A 1059 24.17 28.40 40.65
N THR A 1060 23.60 29.55 40.27
CA THR A 1060 22.87 30.44 41.20
C THR A 1060 21.72 29.70 41.89
N TYR A 1061 20.96 28.89 41.16
CA TYR A 1061 19.89 28.06 41.71
C TYR A 1061 20.43 27.06 42.74
N GLN A 1062 21.50 26.32 42.41
CA GLN A 1062 22.12 25.35 43.33
C GLN A 1062 22.67 26.02 44.60
N GLU A 1063 23.20 27.25 44.49
CA GLU A 1063 23.59 28.05 45.66
C GLU A 1063 22.39 28.41 46.55
N LYS A 1064 21.23 28.74 45.97
CA LYS A 1064 20.02 29.00 46.75
C LYS A 1064 19.48 27.72 47.40
N VAL A 1065 19.54 26.57 46.72
CA VAL A 1065 19.18 25.26 47.31
C VAL A 1065 20.08 24.92 48.50
N LEU A 1066 21.38 25.19 48.41
CA LEU A 1066 22.30 25.03 49.55
C LEU A 1066 21.89 25.89 50.75
N GLN A 1067 21.38 27.11 50.52
CA GLN A 1067 20.86 27.96 51.60
C GLN A 1067 19.60 27.37 52.25
N VAL A 1068 18.73 26.71 51.48
CA VAL A 1068 17.55 25.99 52.01
C VAL A 1068 17.99 24.86 52.94
N GLU A 1069 18.90 23.98 52.49
CA GLU A 1069 19.39 22.85 53.28
C GLU A 1069 20.12 23.30 54.56
N ARG A 1070 20.85 24.42 54.52
CA ARG A 1070 21.46 25.02 55.72
C ARG A 1070 20.41 25.49 56.72
N ARG A 1071 19.30 26.09 56.26
CA ARG A 1071 18.24 26.62 57.13
C ARG A 1071 17.34 25.53 57.72
N LYS A 1072 17.19 24.38 57.06
CA LYS A 1072 16.48 23.20 57.59
C LYS A 1072 17.08 22.64 58.89
N ARG A 1073 18.32 23.01 59.23
CA ARG A 1073 18.96 22.66 60.51
C ARG A 1073 18.47 23.50 61.69
N LEU A 1074 17.78 24.60 61.44
CA LEU A 1074 17.23 25.44 62.49
C LEU A 1074 16.00 24.76 63.13
N PRO A 1075 15.74 25.02 64.43
CA PRO A 1075 14.61 24.40 65.11
C PRO A 1075 13.27 24.81 64.49
N GLY A 1076 12.38 23.84 64.30
CA GLY A 1076 10.99 24.10 63.90
C GLY A 1076 10.13 24.53 65.08
N LEU A 1077 8.94 25.04 64.79
CA LEU A 1077 7.95 25.47 65.80
C LEU A 1077 6.73 24.57 65.68
N PHE A 1078 6.14 24.14 66.79
CA PHE A 1078 4.85 23.47 66.74
C PHE A 1078 3.86 24.07 67.74
N ILE A 1079 2.60 24.06 67.34
CA ILE A 1079 1.46 24.51 68.12
C ILE A 1079 0.48 23.35 68.17
N GLY A 1080 0.27 22.81 69.37
CA GLY A 1080 -0.61 21.67 69.62
C GLY A 1080 -1.80 22.08 70.49
N TYR A 1081 -2.96 21.51 70.20
CA TYR A 1081 -4.13 21.53 71.06
C TYR A 1081 -4.44 20.10 71.47
N LEU A 1082 -4.45 19.83 72.78
CA LEU A 1082 -4.71 18.51 73.34
C LEU A 1082 -5.73 18.62 74.48
N ASN A 1083 -6.67 17.68 74.56
CA ASN A 1083 -7.71 17.65 75.57
C ASN A 1083 -7.39 16.63 76.69
N GLN A 1084 -7.21 17.09 77.94
CA GLN A 1084 -6.73 16.26 79.05
C GLN A 1084 -7.57 16.48 80.33
N GLY A 1085 -8.58 15.64 80.59
CA GLY A 1085 -9.29 15.54 81.88
C GLY A 1085 -8.91 14.27 82.64
N ASN A 1086 -8.65 14.35 83.95
CA ASN A 1086 -8.02 13.26 84.72
C ASN A 1086 -9.00 12.32 85.45
N ASP A 1087 -10.32 12.54 85.32
CA ASP A 1087 -11.32 11.66 85.92
C ASP A 1087 -12.66 11.82 85.20
N ALA A 1088 -13.48 10.76 85.12
CA ALA A 1088 -14.80 10.78 84.46
C ALA A 1088 -15.80 11.80 85.06
N SER A 1089 -15.46 12.43 86.19
CA SER A 1089 -16.23 13.45 86.90
C SER A 1089 -15.71 14.88 86.74
N THR A 1090 -14.60 15.11 86.01
CA THR A 1090 -14.05 16.46 85.74
C THR A 1090 -14.07 16.78 84.24
N GLY A 1091 -14.82 17.82 83.88
CA GLY A 1091 -15.05 18.23 82.49
C GLY A 1091 -13.78 18.65 81.73
N PHE A 1092 -13.92 18.72 80.40
CA PHE A 1092 -12.91 19.12 79.42
C PHE A 1092 -11.95 20.21 79.90
N VAL A 1093 -10.65 19.89 80.05
CA VAL A 1093 -9.59 20.88 80.31
C VAL A 1093 -8.74 21.03 79.02
N PRO A 1094 -8.88 22.12 78.27
CA PRO A 1094 -8.09 22.36 77.06
C PRO A 1094 -6.64 22.69 77.42
N ARG A 1095 -5.66 22.01 76.81
CA ARG A 1095 -4.24 22.31 76.94
C ARG A 1095 -3.66 22.77 75.60
N LEU A 1096 -3.19 24.01 75.58
CA LEU A 1096 -2.37 24.53 74.49
C LEU A 1096 -0.91 24.13 74.73
N GLN A 1097 -0.27 23.53 73.73
CA GLN A 1097 1.14 23.17 73.74
C GLN A 1097 1.87 24.02 72.71
N LEU A 1098 2.88 24.77 73.16
CA LEU A 1098 3.83 25.44 72.29
C LEU A 1098 5.18 24.77 72.49
N GLY A 1099 5.83 24.37 71.41
CA GLY A 1099 7.12 23.71 71.51
C GLY A 1099 8.01 23.92 70.29
N ILE A 1100 9.27 23.56 70.48
CA ILE A 1100 10.33 23.71 69.48
C ILE A 1100 10.78 22.31 69.08
N SER A 1101 10.78 22.01 67.78
CA SER A 1101 11.28 20.74 67.25
C SER A 1101 12.76 20.87 66.91
N LEU A 1102 13.61 20.13 67.63
CA LEU A 1102 15.05 20.13 67.41
C LEU A 1102 15.44 18.93 66.52
N PRO A 1103 16.06 19.14 65.35
CA PRO A 1103 16.53 18.05 64.50
C PRO A 1103 17.79 17.39 65.11
N ILE A 1104 17.58 16.32 65.90
CA ILE A 1104 18.64 15.62 66.66
C ILE A 1104 19.54 14.76 65.74
N TRP A 1105 19.02 14.32 64.60
CA TRP A 1105 19.72 13.50 63.61
C TRP A 1105 20.60 14.33 62.67
N PHE A 1106 21.69 14.91 63.21
CA PHE A 1106 22.58 15.83 62.49
C PHE A 1106 23.30 15.22 61.27
N TRP A 1107 23.44 13.90 61.19
CA TRP A 1107 24.08 13.22 60.06
C TRP A 1107 23.22 13.21 58.80
N ALA A 1108 21.89 13.09 58.90
CA ALA A 1108 20.98 13.13 57.75
C ALA A 1108 20.99 14.52 57.07
N ASN A 1109 21.00 15.59 57.88
CA ASN A 1109 21.11 16.97 57.38
C ASN A 1109 22.51 17.31 56.82
N ARG A 1110 23.56 16.62 57.28
CA ARG A 1110 24.92 16.77 56.73
C ARG A 1110 25.00 16.21 55.31
N SER A 1111 24.33 15.10 55.03
CA SER A 1111 24.27 14.50 53.69
C SER A 1111 23.56 15.40 52.68
N GLY A 1112 22.45 16.06 53.05
CA GLY A 1112 21.76 17.03 52.18
C GLY A 1112 22.63 18.24 51.80
N ILE A 1113 23.39 18.79 52.77
CA ILE A 1113 24.33 19.89 52.53
C ILE A 1113 25.50 19.45 51.64
N ASN A 1114 26.06 18.25 51.87
CA ASN A 1114 27.15 17.71 51.06
C ASN A 1114 26.70 17.43 49.62
N SER A 1115 25.48 16.92 49.45
CA SER A 1115 24.84 16.72 48.14
C SER A 1115 24.70 18.05 47.39
N ALA A 1116 24.10 19.07 48.03
CA ALA A 1116 23.95 20.39 47.42
C ALA A 1116 25.29 21.05 47.05
N LYS A 1117 26.35 20.87 47.87
CA LYS A 1117 27.72 21.32 47.51
C LYS A 1117 28.26 20.61 46.26
N LYS A 1118 28.05 19.29 46.15
CA LYS A 1118 28.45 18.54 44.94
C LYS A 1118 27.62 18.94 43.72
N SER A 1119 26.34 19.27 43.88
CA SER A 1119 25.52 19.80 42.78
C SER A 1119 26.03 21.14 42.25
N ILE A 1120 26.57 22.02 43.11
CA ILE A 1120 27.25 23.26 42.68
C ILE A 1120 28.53 22.94 41.89
N GLU A 1121 29.36 22.02 42.38
CA GLU A 1121 30.61 21.61 41.71
C GLU A 1121 30.33 20.96 40.34
N ILE A 1122 29.26 20.16 40.24
CA ILE A 1122 28.77 19.60 38.97
C ILE A 1122 28.36 20.72 38.02
N ALA A 1123 27.56 21.69 38.47
CA ALA A 1123 27.11 22.80 37.65
C ALA A 1123 28.28 23.69 37.16
N GLN A 1124 29.27 23.95 38.02
CA GLN A 1124 30.51 24.68 37.64
C GLN A 1124 31.37 23.90 36.64
N THR A 1125 31.44 22.57 36.79
CA THR A 1125 32.17 21.71 35.85
C THR A 1125 31.46 21.64 34.51
N GLN A 1126 30.12 21.58 34.51
CA GLN A 1126 29.30 21.63 33.31
C GLN A 1126 29.48 22.96 32.57
N GLN A 1127 29.50 24.09 33.28
CA GLN A 1127 29.79 25.40 32.68
C GLN A 1127 31.15 25.43 31.98
N ARG A 1128 32.21 24.93 32.64
CA ARG A 1128 33.55 24.83 32.05
C ARG A 1128 33.57 23.94 30.79
N LEU A 1129 32.91 22.79 30.84
CA LEU A 1129 32.78 21.89 29.70
C LEU A 1129 32.07 22.57 28.53
N THR A 1130 30.94 23.22 28.78
CA THR A 1130 30.19 23.97 27.76
C THR A 1130 31.04 25.10 27.16
N ASN A 1131 31.81 25.82 27.98
CA ASN A 1131 32.71 26.87 27.52
C ASN A 1131 33.78 26.30 26.54
N TYR A 1132 34.37 25.15 26.85
CA TYR A 1132 35.31 24.49 25.95
C TYR A 1132 34.66 23.98 24.66
N GLN A 1133 33.44 23.44 24.77
CA GLN A 1133 32.69 22.95 23.61
C GLN A 1133 32.34 24.09 22.65
N LEU A 1134 31.78 25.19 23.17
CA LEU A 1134 31.45 26.38 22.37
C LEU A 1134 32.69 26.99 21.73
N GLY A 1135 33.78 27.15 22.48
CA GLY A 1135 35.04 27.66 21.93
C GLY A 1135 35.62 26.78 20.83
N THR A 1136 35.56 25.46 20.99
CA THR A 1136 36.03 24.51 19.97
C THR A 1136 35.15 24.53 18.73
N SER A 1137 33.83 24.50 18.90
CA SER A 1137 32.87 24.58 17.80
C SER A 1137 33.00 25.89 17.04
N PHE A 1138 33.18 27.02 17.72
CA PHE A 1138 33.40 28.32 17.08
C PHE A 1138 34.68 28.33 16.26
N ALA A 1139 35.81 27.87 16.83
CA ALA A 1139 37.08 27.79 16.11
C ALA A 1139 37.00 26.91 14.84
N GLN A 1140 36.29 25.77 14.92
CA GLN A 1140 36.06 24.89 13.77
C GLN A 1140 35.24 25.56 12.68
N VAL A 1141 34.14 26.23 13.06
CA VAL A 1141 33.25 26.90 12.10
C VAL A 1141 33.94 28.11 11.46
N ILE A 1142 34.72 28.88 12.21
CA ILE A 1142 35.53 29.99 11.65
C ILE A 1142 36.59 29.47 10.67
N GLY A 1143 37.23 28.34 10.97
CA GLY A 1143 38.15 27.68 10.05
C GLY A 1143 37.46 27.26 8.75
N SER A 1144 36.28 26.63 8.86
CA SER A 1144 35.45 26.26 7.70
C SER A 1144 35.00 27.48 6.91
N TYR A 1145 34.53 28.53 7.58
CA TYR A 1145 34.11 29.79 6.96
C TYR A 1145 35.24 30.42 6.15
N LYS A 1146 36.44 30.57 6.71
CA LYS A 1146 37.61 31.13 6.00
C LYS A 1146 37.97 30.30 4.76
N GLN A 1147 37.91 28.98 4.87
CA GLN A 1147 38.12 28.08 3.73
C GLN A 1147 37.06 28.31 2.63
N GLN A 1148 35.78 28.39 3.00
CA GLN A 1148 34.72 28.60 2.01
C GLN A 1148 34.76 30.00 1.39
N VAL A 1149 35.16 31.04 2.12
CA VAL A 1149 35.37 32.38 1.55
C VAL A 1149 36.42 32.34 0.44
N SER A 1150 37.58 31.72 0.69
CA SER A 1150 38.64 31.61 -0.31
C SER A 1150 38.21 30.79 -1.54
N ASN A 1151 37.49 29.69 -1.34
CA ASN A 1151 36.96 28.87 -2.43
C ASN A 1151 35.92 29.63 -3.26
N LEU A 1152 35.01 30.34 -2.58
CA LEU A 1152 33.94 31.10 -3.22
C LEU A 1152 34.50 32.27 -4.03
N GLU A 1153 35.51 32.97 -3.50
CA GLU A 1153 36.20 34.05 -4.22
C GLU A 1153 36.78 33.54 -5.55
N TYR A 1154 37.52 32.43 -5.53
CA TYR A 1154 38.06 31.81 -6.76
C TYR A 1154 36.94 31.43 -7.76
N LEU A 1155 35.85 30.83 -7.28
CA LEU A 1155 34.74 30.40 -8.13
C LEU A 1155 33.95 31.58 -8.71
N GLU A 1156 33.73 32.65 -7.93
CA GLU A 1156 33.03 33.87 -8.35
C GLU A 1156 33.86 34.69 -9.35
N THR A 1157 35.16 34.88 -9.12
CA THR A 1157 36.01 35.71 -9.99
C THR A 1157 36.46 34.98 -11.26
N THR A 1158 36.78 33.70 -11.14
CA THR A 1158 37.49 32.94 -12.18
C THR A 1158 36.69 31.74 -12.66
N GLY A 1159 36.26 30.86 -11.74
CA GLY A 1159 35.65 29.56 -12.07
C GLY A 1159 34.39 29.68 -12.93
N LEU A 1160 33.38 30.44 -12.50
CA LEU A 1160 32.11 30.58 -13.22
C LEU A 1160 32.24 31.30 -14.57
N ARG A 1161 33.26 32.16 -14.73
CA ARG A 1161 33.57 32.79 -16.01
C ARG A 1161 34.16 31.76 -16.97
N GLN A 1162 35.15 30.99 -16.50
CA GLN A 1162 35.77 29.91 -17.27
C GLN A 1162 34.76 28.82 -17.65
N ALA A 1163 33.88 28.42 -16.74
CA ALA A 1163 32.83 27.43 -17.03
C ALA A 1163 31.95 27.88 -18.20
N ARG A 1164 31.48 29.15 -18.18
CA ARG A 1164 30.67 29.72 -19.27
C ARG A 1164 31.43 29.79 -20.60
N GLU A 1165 32.70 30.18 -20.57
CA GLU A 1165 33.57 30.20 -21.76
C GLU A 1165 33.80 28.79 -22.32
N ILE A 1166 34.14 27.81 -21.48
CA ILE A 1166 34.32 26.40 -21.84
C ILE A 1166 33.05 25.84 -22.48
N LEU A 1167 31.88 26.06 -21.88
CA LEU A 1167 30.61 25.56 -22.41
C LEU A 1167 30.27 26.17 -23.77
N ARG A 1168 30.48 27.48 -23.94
CA ARG A 1168 30.23 28.18 -25.20
C ARG A 1168 31.16 27.69 -26.30
N ASP A 1169 32.46 27.69 -26.03
CA ASP A 1169 33.48 27.38 -27.03
C ASP A 1169 33.50 25.89 -27.37
N ALA A 1170 33.21 24.99 -26.41
CA ALA A 1170 33.03 23.57 -26.67
C ALA A 1170 31.80 23.29 -27.55
N ARG A 1171 30.68 23.99 -27.32
CA ARG A 1171 29.48 23.89 -28.15
C ARG A 1171 29.71 24.40 -29.57
N GLU A 1172 30.37 25.55 -29.72
CA GLU A 1172 30.70 26.09 -31.05
C GLU A 1172 31.70 25.19 -31.80
N SER A 1173 32.78 24.76 -31.13
CA SER A 1173 33.80 23.88 -31.71
C SER A 1173 33.24 22.52 -32.11
N PHE A 1174 32.32 21.93 -31.33
CA PHE A 1174 31.64 20.69 -31.69
C PHE A 1174 30.70 20.86 -32.87
N ARG A 1175 29.98 21.99 -32.96
CA ARG A 1175 29.10 22.31 -34.09
C ARG A 1175 29.89 22.53 -35.39
N LEU A 1176 31.07 23.14 -35.30
CA LEU A 1176 31.98 23.37 -36.43
C LEU A 1176 32.82 22.11 -36.79
N GLY A 1177 32.68 21.02 -36.02
CA GLY A 1177 33.42 19.77 -36.24
C GLY A 1177 34.90 19.83 -35.84
N SER A 1178 35.33 20.87 -35.14
CA SER A 1178 36.73 21.10 -34.75
C SER A 1178 37.19 20.25 -33.55
N ILE A 1179 36.26 19.72 -32.75
CA ILE A 1179 36.55 18.77 -31.66
C ILE A 1179 35.67 17.53 -31.75
N GLY A 1180 36.23 16.37 -31.37
CA GLY A 1180 35.51 15.10 -31.33
C GLY A 1180 34.49 15.02 -30.18
N TYR A 1181 33.62 14.03 -30.25
CA TYR A 1181 32.53 13.79 -29.27
C TYR A 1181 33.02 13.67 -27.81
N TYR A 1182 34.10 12.90 -27.59
CA TYR A 1182 34.67 12.72 -26.25
C TYR A 1182 35.19 14.03 -25.65
N ALA A 1183 35.89 14.84 -26.46
CA ALA A 1183 36.38 16.15 -26.02
C ALA A 1183 35.22 17.10 -25.70
N TYR A 1184 34.13 17.07 -26.48
CA TYR A 1184 32.93 17.86 -26.18
C TYR A 1184 32.29 17.46 -24.84
N LEU A 1185 32.11 16.15 -24.59
CA LEU A 1185 31.58 15.65 -23.33
C LEU A 1185 32.43 16.04 -22.12
N GLN A 1186 33.76 15.88 -22.22
CA GLN A 1186 34.68 16.20 -21.13
C GLN A 1186 34.63 17.69 -20.75
N ASN A 1187 34.56 18.58 -21.74
CA ASN A 1187 34.49 20.03 -21.51
C ASN A 1187 33.12 20.45 -20.92
N ILE A 1188 32.03 19.84 -21.38
CA ILE A 1188 30.70 20.06 -20.79
C ILE A 1188 30.64 19.59 -19.34
N GLU A 1189 31.16 18.39 -19.05
CA GLU A 1189 31.20 17.85 -17.70
C GLU A 1189 32.02 18.77 -16.77
N LEU A 1190 33.18 19.25 -17.22
CA LEU A 1190 34.00 20.19 -16.47
C LEU A 1190 33.25 21.50 -16.17
N SER A 1191 32.58 22.09 -17.15
CA SER A 1191 31.78 23.31 -16.95
C SER A 1191 30.69 23.10 -15.89
N PHE A 1192 29.95 22.00 -16.00
CA PHE A 1192 28.87 21.70 -15.07
C PHE A 1192 29.35 21.34 -13.67
N GLN A 1193 30.52 20.68 -13.55
CA GLN A 1193 31.17 20.42 -12.27
C GLN A 1193 31.58 21.73 -11.58
N ILE A 1194 32.07 22.73 -12.32
CA ILE A 1194 32.41 24.04 -11.75
C ILE A 1194 31.14 24.76 -11.24
N GLU A 1195 30.04 24.74 -12.00
CA GLU A 1195 28.76 25.29 -11.56
C GLU A 1195 28.21 24.56 -10.32
N GLN A 1196 28.33 23.23 -10.28
CA GLN A 1196 27.91 22.43 -9.12
C GLN A 1196 28.76 22.74 -7.88
N ASN A 1197 30.09 22.78 -8.03
CA ASN A 1197 31.01 23.11 -6.95
C ASN A 1197 30.74 24.51 -6.39
N TYR A 1198 30.37 25.48 -7.23
CA TYR A 1198 29.94 26.80 -6.79
C TYR A 1198 28.69 26.74 -5.90
N LEU A 1199 27.64 26.03 -6.33
CA LEU A 1199 26.43 25.89 -5.51
C LEU A 1199 26.72 25.19 -4.17
N GLU A 1200 27.53 24.14 -4.17
CA GLU A 1200 27.91 23.41 -2.96
C GLU A 1200 28.78 24.27 -2.02
N THR A 1201 29.73 25.04 -2.57
CA THR A 1201 30.57 25.96 -1.79
C THR A 1201 29.73 27.09 -1.18
N LEU A 1202 28.80 27.66 -1.96
CA LEU A 1202 27.88 28.71 -1.50
C LEU A 1202 26.96 28.18 -0.39
N HIS A 1203 26.51 26.94 -0.50
CA HIS A 1203 25.70 26.27 0.51
C HIS A 1203 26.45 26.11 1.83
N LEU A 1204 27.68 25.60 1.77
CA LEU A 1204 28.55 25.44 2.94
C LEU A 1204 28.91 26.79 3.56
N TYR A 1205 29.15 27.82 2.74
CA TYR A 1205 29.36 29.18 3.21
C TYR A 1205 28.14 29.69 3.99
N ASN A 1206 26.93 29.56 3.44
CA ASN A 1206 25.69 30.00 4.09
C ASN A 1206 25.43 29.23 5.39
N GLN A 1207 25.67 27.91 5.42
CA GLN A 1207 25.56 27.10 6.63
C GLN A 1207 26.57 27.52 7.71
N ALA A 1208 27.80 27.86 7.32
CA ALA A 1208 28.79 28.39 8.26
C ALA A 1208 28.33 29.72 8.87
N ILE A 1209 27.77 30.64 8.08
CA ILE A 1209 27.18 31.90 8.57
C ILE A 1209 26.01 31.66 9.53
N ILE A 1210 25.07 30.76 9.18
CA ILE A 1210 23.94 30.41 10.05
C ILE A 1210 24.44 29.83 11.39
N THR A 1211 25.50 29.03 11.35
CA THR A 1211 26.11 28.43 12.55
C THR A 1211 26.85 29.47 13.39
N ILE A 1212 27.57 30.41 12.78
CA ILE A 1212 28.22 31.52 13.48
C ILE A 1212 27.18 32.36 14.23
N ASN A 1213 26.11 32.77 13.55
CA ASN A 1213 25.02 33.52 14.16
C ASN A 1213 24.39 32.78 15.35
N PHE A 1214 24.37 31.44 15.31
CA PHE A 1214 23.90 30.62 16.43
C PHE A 1214 24.84 30.57 17.62
N LEU A 1215 26.14 30.48 17.38
CA LEU A 1215 27.13 30.47 18.44
C LEU A 1215 27.24 31.85 19.11
N GLU A 1216 27.10 32.93 18.35
CA GLU A 1216 27.11 34.32 18.83
C GLU A 1216 25.77 34.79 19.43
N ALA A 1217 24.70 33.99 19.30
CA ALA A 1217 23.34 34.34 19.71
C ALA A 1217 22.76 35.61 19.04
N ASN A 1218 23.13 35.85 17.78
CA ASN A 1218 22.61 36.93 16.92
C ASN A 1218 21.28 36.52 16.25
N TYR A 1219 20.23 36.29 17.07
CA TYR A 1219 18.90 35.85 16.63
C TYR A 1219 17.75 36.71 17.14
#